data_AF-A0A8H4N673-F1
#
_entry.id   AF-A0A8H4N673-F1
#
_cell.length_a   1.000
_cell.length_b   1.000
_cell.length_c   1.000
_cell.angle_alpha   90.00
_cell.angle_beta   90.00
_cell.angle_gamma   90.00
#
_symmetry.space_group_name_H-M   'P 1'
#
loop_
_entity.id
_entity.type
_entity.pdbx_description
1 polymer ?
#
loop_
_entity_poly.entity_id
_entity_poly.type
_entity_poly.pdbx_seq_one_letter_code
_entity_poly.pdbx_strand_id
1 'polypeptide(L)'
;MVSLPSRFKKEPRHASPDSSVRTLVTSEHATPSTTSVNAIFQTHFTDNEKDWEFLEDECPMDKKETCSSPVELKVHSLREPKGVLVSVQPPKNPPASLGTKKRHPVDIVLVLDVSSSMDNPVKMPKASDTQPSGGSDTRSKSEQESYHSRLDLAKNAMRGIVSGLDDGDRVGIVCFGYDVEEFQELTQMSKKAQEELLTKIDTIRAHGATNLWAGLRQGYRTLASENKRRTAGSPGHSLSAIYLLTDGLPNVMPPPDGYIPALQRLISKEVQQGKNPVIPSLHTFGFGYEIRSGLLQALAEVGGGYYAFIPEGSFVATIFNHAFANLSISFTTSAKLRVTISGGLDTIRPLPGAVASREDDVDLEISLYNLQYGQQRNIFLTSLQGLDLRENSTAVLSATLEYTEPGRTTQYVKTVRNTSDISKSLPRSFTYHHLHRSMVCEFLASLSKRNSVDEYMPILEYELKFAVSRLEKLTERIESSGFEDELNKSLLRDLKSDMDRAHTSAEDPAGQIQKALCKGEWFEKWGTHYLPSVLHAYRNQLCLNEKDPGPKMYVVNNALFDHFKQLQSDAWDTIEIRLAKLLVENAEVQKCESGSNLLSGSPPSYAASRCMPALPPAPRISMAIYNNPDNPCFAAPSRILLASGRAIPVRRLRPGVMVSTPVGPRRVAAVMKTVCADTALCRLGKLLITPWHPVLDAGARMWVFPAQLADVERWSKMDVYSVLLERDGRPEAHAVNVGGKWCVTLGHGIVEATRPSAPTMGLENIKKIVLVLSGKGGVGKSSITTQLALSLALQGHSVGVLDIDLTGPSVPRFFGVEGSKVTQAPGGMVPVPVHEAQTLGEGSEKRNVGPLSVMSLGFILPNRGDAVIWRGPKKTAMVRQFLSSVLWPPGLDYLLIDTPPGTSDEHISLLETLLKDTAANPSQLAGAVVVTTPQAISISDVKKELNFCTKVGLKVLGVVENMAGFVCPSCSECTNVFSKGGGEIMAKDYNVPFLGSIPIDPAFVMLIEEGKRPTYPKGTVIQGNDMSTTETDGHAEEASREEEAKKEPGALVDKYTDCSLYPLFDSIVKQVVATIEG
;
A
#
# COMPACT_ATOMS: atom_id res chain seq x y z
N MET A 1 -24.86 2.59 -54.32
CA MET A 1 -26.20 1.98 -54.48
C MET A 1 -26.02 0.46 -54.51
N VAL A 2 -27.00 -0.30 -53.97
CA VAL A 2 -27.55 -1.60 -54.43
C VAL A 2 -26.62 -2.56 -55.22
N SER A 3 -26.43 -3.85 -54.89
CA SER A 3 -26.78 -4.68 -53.71
C SER A 3 -26.04 -6.04 -53.75
N LEU A 4 -26.09 -6.81 -52.64
CA LEU A 4 -25.89 -8.27 -52.58
C LEU A 4 -27.19 -9.02 -52.97
N PRO A 5 -27.32 -10.38 -52.93
CA PRO A 5 -26.33 -11.48 -52.85
C PRO A 5 -26.52 -12.58 -53.95
N SER A 6 -25.79 -13.71 -53.90
CA SER A 6 -26.34 -15.10 -53.91
C SER A 6 -25.24 -16.19 -53.96
N ARG A 7 -25.59 -17.48 -54.16
CA ARG A 7 -24.84 -18.67 -53.68
C ARG A 7 -24.71 -19.80 -54.73
N PHE A 8 -23.60 -20.53 -54.62
CA PHE A 8 -23.36 -21.95 -54.98
C PHE A 8 -23.36 -22.47 -56.45
N LYS A 9 -22.26 -23.20 -56.75
CA LYS A 9 -22.09 -24.42 -57.58
C LYS A 9 -22.57 -24.45 -59.05
N LYS A 10 -21.61 -24.72 -59.95
CA LYS A 10 -21.71 -25.78 -60.96
C LYS A 10 -20.35 -26.39 -61.32
N GLU A 11 -20.42 -27.64 -61.78
CA GLU A 11 -19.37 -28.59 -62.19
C GLU A 11 -19.26 -28.64 -63.74
N PRO A 12 -18.44 -29.52 -64.39
CA PRO A 12 -17.09 -30.03 -64.11
C PRO A 12 -16.21 -30.18 -65.41
N ARG A 13 -15.10 -30.95 -65.33
CA ARG A 13 -14.35 -31.61 -66.45
C ARG A 13 -13.53 -30.66 -67.36
N HIS A 14 -12.41 -31.04 -67.99
CA HIS A 14 -11.62 -32.30 -68.10
C HIS A 14 -10.11 -31.88 -68.29
N ALA A 15 -9.06 -32.71 -68.37
CA ALA A 15 -8.88 -34.17 -68.44
C ALA A 15 -7.46 -34.58 -67.89
N SER A 16 -7.07 -35.85 -68.09
CA SER A 16 -5.77 -36.51 -67.80
C SER A 16 -5.04 -36.84 -69.13
N PRO A 17 -4.00 -37.73 -69.23
CA PRO A 17 -3.20 -38.50 -68.25
C PRO A 17 -1.71 -38.07 -68.29
N ASP A 18 -0.65 -38.81 -67.91
CA ASP A 18 -0.36 -40.16 -67.35
C ASP A 18 0.84 -39.98 -66.36
N SER A 19 1.41 -40.92 -65.60
CA SER A 19 1.35 -42.39 -65.50
C SER A 19 1.59 -42.82 -64.03
N SER A 20 1.16 -43.96 -63.47
CA SER A 20 0.97 -45.38 -63.87
C SER A 20 2.16 -46.29 -63.44
N VAL A 21 1.98 -47.41 -62.70
CA VAL A 21 0.83 -47.87 -61.86
C VAL A 21 1.26 -49.01 -60.88
N ARG A 22 0.52 -49.21 -59.75
CA ARG A 22 0.51 -50.38 -58.81
C ARG A 22 1.85 -50.75 -58.12
N THR A 23 2.03 -50.80 -56.78
CA THR A 23 1.19 -51.26 -55.63
C THR A 23 0.91 -52.78 -55.61
N LEU A 24 1.34 -53.49 -54.55
CA LEU A 24 0.51 -54.37 -53.68
C LEU A 24 1.30 -55.08 -52.54
N VAL A 25 0.86 -54.83 -51.29
CA VAL A 25 0.85 -55.71 -50.08
C VAL A 25 2.13 -56.39 -49.54
N THR A 26 2.56 -55.92 -48.36
CA THR A 26 3.01 -56.65 -47.13
C THR A 26 3.38 -55.59 -46.06
N SER A 27 3.38 -55.78 -44.74
CA SER A 27 3.05 -56.92 -43.86
C SER A 27 2.60 -56.44 -42.46
N GLU A 28 1.88 -57.30 -41.74
CA GLU A 28 1.84 -57.50 -40.27
C GLU A 28 1.95 -56.30 -39.27
N HIS A 29 0.87 -56.09 -38.51
CA HIS A 29 0.90 -55.49 -37.18
C HIS A 29 0.01 -56.29 -36.21
N ALA A 30 0.50 -56.53 -34.99
CA ALA A 30 -0.21 -57.20 -33.91
C ALA A 30 -0.45 -56.25 -32.73
N THR A 31 -1.48 -56.55 -31.94
CA THR A 31 -1.89 -55.90 -30.67
C THR A 31 -2.00 -57.02 -29.61
N PRO A 32 -2.22 -56.80 -28.29
CA PRO A 32 -2.64 -55.60 -27.54
C PRO A 32 -1.52 -55.14 -26.55
N SER A 33 -1.71 -54.40 -25.44
CA SER A 33 -2.90 -54.05 -24.63
C SER A 33 -2.72 -52.76 -23.81
N THR A 34 -3.80 -52.34 -23.14
CA THR A 34 -3.89 -51.23 -22.18
C THR A 34 -3.48 -51.63 -20.76
N THR A 35 -2.84 -50.74 -20.01
CA THR A 35 -2.91 -50.70 -18.53
C THR A 35 -2.72 -49.25 -18.04
N SER A 36 -3.34 -48.90 -16.92
CA SER A 36 -3.35 -47.53 -16.36
C SER A 36 -2.06 -47.16 -15.63
N VAL A 37 -1.56 -45.93 -15.83
CA VAL A 37 -0.61 -45.30 -14.92
C VAL A 37 -1.40 -44.61 -13.80
N ASN A 38 -1.51 -45.27 -12.66
CA ASN A 38 -2.05 -44.71 -11.43
C ASN A 38 -1.26 -45.32 -10.26
N ALA A 39 -0.97 -44.52 -9.23
CA ALA A 39 0.04 -44.74 -8.18
C ALA A 39 1.52 -44.55 -8.60
N ILE A 40 2.14 -43.50 -8.05
CA ILE A 40 3.15 -43.56 -6.97
C ILE A 40 3.05 -42.22 -6.23
N PHE A 41 2.39 -42.23 -5.06
CA PHE A 41 2.27 -41.07 -4.18
C PHE A 41 1.96 -41.54 -2.74
N GLN A 42 2.95 -42.17 -2.10
CA GLN A 42 2.95 -42.47 -0.66
C GLN A 42 4.33 -42.97 -0.25
N THR A 43 5.04 -42.18 0.56
CA THR A 43 6.13 -42.67 1.42
C THR A 43 5.95 -42.02 2.79
N HIS A 44 5.76 -42.84 3.82
CA HIS A 44 5.74 -42.34 5.19
C HIS A 44 7.14 -41.93 5.60
N PHE A 45 7.29 -40.74 6.17
CA PHE A 45 8.44 -40.46 7.02
C PHE A 45 8.26 -41.17 8.37
N THR A 46 9.31 -41.85 8.81
CA THR A 46 9.48 -42.35 10.17
C THR A 46 10.83 -41.86 10.68
N ASP A 47 10.87 -41.34 11.90
CA ASP A 47 12.10 -40.79 12.48
C ASP A 47 13.26 -41.80 12.46
N ASN A 48 14.44 -41.34 12.02
CA ASN A 48 15.74 -41.75 12.54
C ASN A 48 16.82 -40.79 12.02
N GLU A 49 17.66 -40.29 12.93
CA GLU A 49 18.92 -39.65 12.54
C GLU A 49 19.89 -40.74 12.04
N LYS A 50 20.33 -40.67 10.76
CA LYS A 50 21.57 -41.32 10.30
C LYS A 50 22.03 -40.91 8.90
N ASP A 51 23.33 -40.60 8.82
CA ASP A 51 24.28 -40.89 7.75
C ASP A 51 23.81 -40.74 6.28
N TRP A 52 24.01 -39.54 5.73
CA TRP A 52 23.79 -39.24 4.31
C TRP A 52 25.06 -39.51 3.47
N GLU A 53 25.25 -40.76 3.03
CA GLU A 53 26.23 -41.08 1.98
C GLU A 53 25.79 -40.49 0.63
N PHE A 54 26.66 -39.68 0.02
CA PHE A 54 26.57 -39.28 -1.39
C PHE A 54 27.71 -39.95 -2.15
N LEU A 55 27.43 -40.40 -3.37
CA LEU A 55 28.37 -41.12 -4.24
C LEU A 55 29.72 -40.40 -4.36
N GLU A 56 30.78 -41.06 -3.90
CA GLU A 56 32.16 -40.67 -4.15
C GLU A 56 32.54 -41.04 -5.60
N ASP A 57 32.33 -40.11 -6.54
CA ASP A 57 33.06 -40.16 -7.82
C ASP A 57 34.55 -39.93 -7.51
N GLU A 58 35.36 -41.00 -7.57
CA GLU A 58 36.80 -40.98 -7.25
C GLU A 58 37.53 -39.89 -8.05
N CYS A 59 38.03 -38.86 -7.35
CA CYS A 59 38.88 -37.84 -7.96
C CYS A 59 40.32 -38.35 -8.04
N PRO A 60 40.89 -38.60 -9.25
CA PRO A 60 42.17 -39.29 -9.38
C PRO A 60 43.35 -38.42 -8.92
N MET A 61 43.84 -38.69 -7.72
CA MET A 61 45.03 -38.06 -7.15
C MET A 61 46.32 -38.54 -7.83
N ASP A 62 46.66 -37.97 -8.99
CA ASP A 62 48.02 -37.43 -9.22
C ASP A 62 48.18 -36.72 -10.57
N LYS A 63 48.39 -35.39 -10.54
CA LYS A 63 49.24 -34.62 -11.46
C LYS A 63 49.35 -33.14 -11.05
N LYS A 64 50.52 -32.54 -11.31
CA LYS A 64 50.74 -31.10 -11.21
C LYS A 64 50.25 -30.42 -12.49
N GLU A 65 49.00 -29.95 -12.51
CA GLU A 65 48.43 -29.25 -13.66
C GLU A 65 48.17 -27.76 -13.40
N THR A 66 48.17 -26.99 -14.49
CA THR A 66 48.12 -25.52 -14.46
C THR A 66 46.75 -25.01 -14.04
N CYS A 67 46.72 -23.88 -13.32
CA CYS A 67 45.53 -23.28 -12.71
C CYS A 67 44.35 -23.13 -13.70
N SER A 68 43.43 -24.10 -13.69
CA SER A 68 42.16 -24.06 -14.42
C SER A 68 41.13 -23.30 -13.59
N SER A 69 40.53 -22.26 -14.18
CA SER A 69 39.40 -21.56 -13.53
C SER A 69 38.25 -22.52 -13.22
N PRO A 70 37.60 -22.40 -12.05
CA PRO A 70 36.44 -23.21 -11.70
C PRO A 70 35.16 -22.84 -12.50
N VAL A 71 35.14 -21.67 -13.16
CA VAL A 71 34.04 -21.25 -14.05
C VAL A 71 34.37 -21.57 -15.51
N GLU A 72 33.42 -22.18 -16.21
CA GLU A 72 33.51 -22.45 -17.65
C GLU A 72 32.77 -21.35 -18.46
N LEU A 73 33.42 -20.85 -19.51
CA LEU A 73 32.89 -19.82 -20.41
C LEU A 73 32.82 -20.35 -21.83
N LYS A 74 31.61 -20.44 -22.39
CA LYS A 74 31.36 -20.92 -23.76
C LYS A 74 30.79 -19.81 -24.65
N VAL A 75 31.18 -19.81 -25.92
CA VAL A 75 30.63 -18.95 -26.98
C VAL A 75 30.09 -19.84 -28.09
N HIS A 76 28.84 -19.63 -28.47
CA HIS A 76 28.12 -20.43 -29.46
C HIS A 76 27.60 -19.57 -30.61
N SER A 77 28.22 -19.67 -31.78
CA SER A 77 27.73 -19.09 -33.04
C SER A 77 26.55 -19.93 -33.56
N LEU A 78 25.40 -19.30 -33.83
CA LEU A 78 24.13 -19.98 -34.16
C LEU A 78 23.59 -19.56 -35.54
N ARG A 79 23.19 -20.55 -36.36
CA ARG A 79 22.47 -20.32 -37.64
C ARG A 79 20.98 -20.08 -37.43
N GLU A 80 20.33 -20.90 -36.60
CA GLU A 80 18.90 -20.82 -36.31
C GLU A 80 18.68 -20.97 -34.78
N PRO A 81 18.26 -19.90 -34.08
CA PRO A 81 18.10 -18.53 -34.58
C PRO A 81 19.45 -17.89 -34.91
N LYS A 82 19.50 -16.93 -35.85
CA LYS A 82 20.73 -16.17 -36.17
C LYS A 82 21.16 -15.35 -34.96
N GLY A 83 22.36 -15.59 -34.44
CA GLY A 83 22.92 -14.83 -33.32
C GLY A 83 24.12 -15.52 -32.65
N VAL A 84 24.50 -15.02 -31.49
CA VAL A 84 25.50 -15.65 -30.61
C VAL A 84 24.89 -15.86 -29.23
N LEU A 85 25.04 -17.08 -28.69
CA LEU A 85 24.74 -17.37 -27.30
C LEU A 85 26.07 -17.44 -26.52
N VAL A 86 26.23 -16.59 -25.51
CA VAL A 86 27.35 -16.67 -24.55
C VAL A 86 26.84 -17.31 -23.28
N SER A 87 27.52 -18.37 -22.84
CA SER A 87 27.10 -19.20 -21.71
C SER A 87 28.19 -19.20 -20.65
N VAL A 88 27.87 -18.67 -19.47
CA VAL A 88 28.71 -18.73 -18.27
C VAL A 88 28.16 -19.84 -17.38
N GLN A 89 28.99 -20.82 -17.06
CA GLN A 89 28.63 -21.98 -16.24
C GLN A 89 29.49 -22.00 -14.98
N PRO A 90 28.97 -21.50 -13.84
CA PRO A 90 29.62 -21.61 -12.54
C PRO A 90 29.77 -23.08 -12.09
N PRO A 91 30.58 -23.36 -11.05
CA PRO A 91 30.68 -24.70 -10.47
C PRO A 91 29.31 -25.24 -10.04
N LYS A 92 29.10 -26.55 -10.16
CA LYS A 92 27.87 -27.18 -9.64
C LYS A 92 27.76 -27.06 -8.12
N ASN A 93 28.87 -27.25 -7.42
CA ASN A 93 28.95 -27.29 -5.96
C ASN A 93 30.02 -26.31 -5.44
N PRO A 94 29.85 -25.78 -4.23
CA PRO A 94 30.91 -25.07 -3.51
C PRO A 94 32.13 -25.97 -3.21
N PRO A 95 33.34 -25.40 -3.07
CA PRO A 95 34.53 -26.16 -2.75
C PRO A 95 34.47 -26.76 -1.34
N ALA A 96 35.00 -27.99 -1.20
CA ALA A 96 35.03 -28.73 0.06
C ALA A 96 35.71 -27.99 1.23
N SER A 97 36.53 -26.98 0.95
CA SER A 97 37.12 -26.07 1.95
C SER A 97 36.10 -25.24 2.74
N LEU A 98 34.84 -25.18 2.31
CA LEU A 98 33.73 -24.57 3.05
C LEU A 98 33.08 -25.53 4.07
N GLY A 99 33.56 -26.77 4.17
CA GLY A 99 33.17 -27.73 5.19
C GLY A 99 31.70 -28.17 5.12
N THR A 100 31.16 -28.58 6.27
CA THR A 100 29.82 -29.16 6.41
C THR A 100 28.68 -28.24 5.93
N LYS A 101 28.87 -26.92 6.04
CA LYS A 101 27.85 -25.91 5.68
C LYS A 101 27.58 -25.76 4.18
N LYS A 102 28.51 -26.20 3.32
CA LYS A 102 28.39 -26.15 1.85
C LYS A 102 27.86 -24.81 1.27
N ARG A 103 28.26 -23.68 1.85
CA ARG A 103 28.06 -22.32 1.30
C ARG A 103 29.09 -21.32 1.86
N HIS A 104 29.16 -20.13 1.28
CA HIS A 104 29.91 -19.03 1.88
C HIS A 104 29.11 -18.38 3.03
N PRO A 105 29.79 -17.87 4.09
CA PRO A 105 29.15 -17.01 5.08
C PRO A 105 28.62 -15.72 4.46
N VAL A 106 27.51 -15.20 4.99
CA VAL A 106 26.87 -13.96 4.51
C VAL A 106 26.92 -12.83 5.54
N ASP A 107 27.18 -11.61 5.08
CA ASP A 107 27.04 -10.36 5.83
C ASP A 107 25.82 -9.60 5.25
N ILE A 108 24.70 -9.58 5.98
CA ILE A 108 23.46 -8.91 5.54
C ILE A 108 23.24 -7.65 6.38
N VAL A 109 22.95 -6.51 5.73
CA VAL A 109 22.39 -5.33 6.41
C VAL A 109 20.95 -5.09 5.97
N LEU A 110 20.06 -5.18 6.95
CA LEU A 110 18.62 -4.96 6.81
C LEU A 110 18.37 -3.46 6.99
N VAL A 111 18.11 -2.75 5.88
CA VAL A 111 17.83 -1.30 5.87
C VAL A 111 16.32 -1.12 5.87
N LEU A 112 15.75 -0.98 7.07
CA LEU A 112 14.33 -0.94 7.32
C LEU A 112 13.79 0.49 7.32
N ASP A 113 12.78 0.72 6.50
CA ASP A 113 11.93 1.90 6.57
C ASP A 113 11.03 1.79 7.81
N VAL A 114 11.16 2.75 8.72
CA VAL A 114 10.30 2.90 9.90
C VAL A 114 9.45 4.16 9.82
N SER A 115 9.29 4.75 8.62
CA SER A 115 8.46 5.94 8.45
C SER A 115 6.98 5.69 8.74
N SER A 116 6.23 6.75 9.04
CA SER A 116 4.81 6.63 9.42
C SER A 116 3.91 6.01 8.33
N SER A 117 4.37 5.92 7.07
CA SER A 117 3.61 5.23 6.01
C SER A 117 3.75 3.70 6.04
N MET A 118 4.73 3.17 6.76
CA MET A 118 4.87 1.74 7.02
C MET A 118 3.86 1.25 8.10
N ASP A 119 3.32 2.15 8.92
CA ASP A 119 2.24 1.86 9.88
C ASP A 119 0.87 1.68 9.20
N ASN A 120 0.74 2.04 7.91
CA ASN A 120 -0.51 1.89 7.17
C ASN A 120 -0.97 0.42 7.12
N PRO A 121 -2.28 0.15 7.24
CA PRO A 121 -2.79 -1.20 7.28
C PRO A 121 -2.59 -1.96 5.97
N VAL A 122 -2.28 -3.24 6.09
CA VAL A 122 -2.29 -4.19 4.96
C VAL A 122 -3.75 -4.39 4.55
N LYS A 123 -4.07 -4.15 3.28
CA LYS A 123 -5.42 -4.38 2.75
C LYS A 123 -5.67 -5.89 2.64
N MET A 124 -6.26 -6.48 3.68
CA MET A 124 -6.78 -7.84 3.62
C MET A 124 -7.72 -7.99 2.40
N PRO A 125 -7.63 -9.09 1.63
CA PRO A 125 -8.49 -9.29 0.48
C PRO A 125 -9.96 -9.40 0.91
N LYS A 126 -10.84 -8.66 0.22
CA LYS A 126 -12.28 -8.91 0.30
C LYS A 126 -12.56 -10.26 -0.37
N ALA A 127 -13.49 -11.04 0.19
CA ALA A 127 -13.93 -12.32 -0.38
C ALA A 127 -14.60 -12.22 -1.78
N SER A 128 -14.70 -11.01 -2.35
CA SER A 128 -15.12 -10.71 -3.72
C SER A 128 -13.96 -10.55 -4.71
N ASP A 129 -12.74 -10.27 -4.23
CA ASP A 129 -11.66 -9.70 -5.04
C ASP A 129 -10.52 -10.70 -5.35
N THR A 130 -10.49 -11.84 -4.65
CA THR A 130 -9.67 -13.02 -4.99
C THR A 130 -10.47 -14.31 -4.73
N GLN A 131 -10.42 -15.24 -5.70
CA GLN A 131 -10.83 -16.62 -5.45
C GLN A 131 -9.77 -17.37 -4.63
N PRO A 132 -10.15 -18.44 -3.89
CA PRO A 132 -9.31 -18.97 -2.81
C PRO A 132 -8.06 -19.69 -3.34
N SER A 133 -6.90 -19.24 -2.88
CA SER A 133 -5.63 -19.93 -3.10
C SER A 133 -5.57 -21.24 -2.30
N GLY A 134 -5.72 -22.37 -2.98
CA GLY A 134 -5.47 -23.68 -2.42
C GLY A 134 -3.98 -24.05 -2.45
N GLY A 135 -3.45 -24.38 -1.27
CA GLY A 135 -2.35 -25.34 -1.12
C GLY A 135 -2.90 -26.51 -0.30
N SER A 136 -2.59 -27.75 -0.66
CA SER A 136 -3.24 -28.93 -0.08
C SER A 136 -2.67 -29.35 1.28
N ASP A 137 -2.75 -28.47 2.27
CA ASP A 137 -2.45 -28.77 3.67
C ASP A 137 -3.70 -28.65 4.53
N THR A 138 -3.94 -29.65 5.38
CA THR A 138 -5.07 -29.66 6.34
C THR A 138 -4.69 -28.99 7.67
N ARG A 139 -3.96 -27.86 7.59
CA ARG A 139 -3.75 -26.96 8.73
C ARG A 139 -4.98 -26.08 8.96
N SER A 140 -5.14 -25.56 10.16
CA SER A 140 -6.42 -25.02 10.64
C SER A 140 -6.70 -23.60 10.13
N LYS A 141 -7.99 -23.25 10.00
CA LYS A 141 -8.50 -21.92 9.61
C LYS A 141 -8.24 -20.80 10.64
N SER A 142 -7.22 -20.96 11.48
CA SER A 142 -6.72 -20.04 12.50
C SER A 142 -5.54 -19.18 12.03
N GLU A 143 -4.90 -19.55 10.92
CA GLU A 143 -3.61 -18.98 10.50
C GLU A 143 -3.74 -17.67 9.68
N GLN A 144 -4.94 -17.11 9.54
CA GLN A 144 -5.23 -15.86 8.80
C GLN A 144 -5.38 -14.61 9.72
N GLU A 145 -4.71 -14.59 10.87
CA GLU A 145 -4.80 -13.50 11.85
C GLU A 145 -3.56 -12.58 11.88
N SER A 146 -3.76 -11.32 12.31
CA SER A 146 -2.73 -10.46 12.93
C SER A 146 -1.57 -9.86 12.09
N TYR A 147 -1.74 -9.56 10.80
CA TYR A 147 -0.89 -8.56 10.12
C TYR A 147 -1.57 -7.18 10.10
N HIS A 148 -1.18 -6.30 11.03
CA HIS A 148 -1.83 -5.00 11.21
C HIS A 148 -1.23 -3.88 10.34
N SER A 149 0.06 -3.90 10.03
CA SER A 149 0.76 -2.86 9.27
C SER A 149 1.74 -3.40 8.21
N ARG A 150 2.22 -2.55 7.28
CA ARG A 150 3.35 -2.91 6.39
C ARG A 150 4.63 -3.17 7.17
N LEU A 151 4.83 -2.45 8.29
CA LEU A 151 5.93 -2.64 9.20
C LEU A 151 5.91 -4.04 9.85
N ASP A 152 4.73 -4.60 10.15
CA ASP A 152 4.63 -5.97 10.67
C ASP A 152 5.02 -7.02 9.64
N LEU A 153 4.67 -6.82 8.35
CA LEU A 153 5.16 -7.66 7.26
C LEU A 153 6.68 -7.59 7.11
N ALA A 154 7.25 -6.38 7.16
CA ALA A 154 8.69 -6.18 7.09
C ALA A 154 9.43 -6.76 8.31
N LYS A 155 8.89 -6.59 9.52
CA LYS A 155 9.40 -7.24 10.74
C LYS A 155 9.32 -8.76 10.61
N ASN A 156 8.26 -9.34 10.05
CA ASN A 156 8.18 -10.78 9.87
C ASN A 156 9.22 -11.30 8.86
N ALA A 157 9.41 -10.60 7.73
CA ALA A 157 10.53 -10.86 6.81
C ALA A 157 11.89 -10.89 7.53
N MET A 158 12.13 -9.93 8.42
CA MET A 158 13.37 -9.87 9.20
C MET A 158 13.51 -11.04 10.19
N ARG A 159 12.42 -11.46 10.87
CA ARG A 159 12.43 -12.65 11.74
C ARG A 159 12.78 -13.92 10.97
N GLY A 160 12.18 -14.10 9.78
CA GLY A 160 12.48 -15.20 8.86
C GLY A 160 13.96 -15.25 8.50
N ILE A 161 14.49 -14.15 7.95
CA ILE A 161 15.90 -14.03 7.57
C ILE A 161 16.83 -14.34 8.77
N VAL A 162 16.59 -13.73 9.93
CA VAL A 162 17.47 -13.90 11.11
C VAL A 162 17.52 -15.37 11.59
N SER A 163 16.42 -16.11 11.43
CA SER A 163 16.31 -17.49 11.93
C SER A 163 16.93 -18.54 10.99
N GLY A 164 17.02 -18.24 9.68
CA GLY A 164 17.68 -19.09 8.67
C GLY A 164 19.20 -18.98 8.66
N LEU A 165 19.77 -17.93 9.28
CA LEU A 165 21.22 -17.73 9.40
C LEU A 165 21.87 -18.73 10.38
N ASP A 166 23.18 -18.88 10.26
CA ASP A 166 24.00 -19.67 11.18
C ASP A 166 25.12 -18.84 11.84
N ASP A 167 25.89 -19.49 12.72
CA ASP A 167 26.95 -18.86 13.50
C ASP A 167 28.15 -18.36 12.67
N GLY A 168 28.22 -18.68 11.37
CA GLY A 168 29.18 -18.09 10.44
C GLY A 168 28.74 -16.73 9.88
N ASP A 169 27.43 -16.46 9.87
CA ASP A 169 26.85 -15.28 9.24
C ASP A 169 26.77 -14.07 10.18
N ARG A 170 26.53 -12.90 9.59
CA ARG A 170 26.35 -11.65 10.33
C ARG A 170 25.15 -10.84 9.83
N VAL A 171 24.39 -10.27 10.78
CA VAL A 171 23.32 -9.31 10.49
C VAL A 171 23.56 -7.98 11.21
N GLY A 172 23.36 -6.89 10.48
CA GLY A 172 23.13 -5.56 11.02
C GLY A 172 21.74 -5.05 10.64
N ILE A 173 21.17 -4.15 11.44
CA ILE A 173 19.87 -3.51 11.19
C ILE A 173 20.06 -2.00 11.24
N VAL A 174 19.63 -1.32 10.18
CA VAL A 174 19.59 0.14 10.08
C VAL A 174 18.13 0.55 9.91
N CYS A 175 17.56 1.22 10.91
CA CYS A 175 16.22 1.79 10.80
C CYS A 175 16.33 3.22 10.27
N PHE A 176 15.49 3.62 9.31
CA PHE A 176 15.44 5.00 8.82
C PHE A 176 14.02 5.57 8.83
N GLY A 177 13.91 6.77 9.38
CA GLY A 177 12.69 7.58 9.41
C GLY A 177 13.01 8.98 8.90
N TYR A 178 12.78 10.01 9.71
CA TYR A 178 13.33 11.36 9.44
C TYR A 178 14.85 11.36 9.61
N ASP A 179 15.31 10.70 10.65
CA ASP A 179 16.67 10.38 11.07
C ASP A 179 17.02 8.91 10.72
N VAL A 180 18.18 8.44 11.19
CA VAL A 180 18.67 7.07 10.94
C VAL A 180 19.31 6.54 12.20
N GLU A 181 18.92 5.33 12.60
CA GLU A 181 19.44 4.60 13.74
C GLU A 181 20.15 3.33 13.27
N GLU A 182 21.38 3.10 13.72
CA GLU A 182 22.06 1.81 13.57
C GLU A 182 21.56 0.87 14.67
N PHE A 183 20.30 0.45 14.51
CA PHE A 183 19.53 -0.32 15.49
C PHE A 183 20.24 -1.61 15.92
N GLN A 184 21.01 -2.24 15.03
CA GLN A 184 21.92 -3.34 15.38
C GLN A 184 23.22 -3.26 14.55
N GLU A 185 24.38 -3.17 15.21
CA GLU A 185 25.69 -3.31 14.57
C GLU A 185 25.85 -4.70 13.91
N LEU A 186 26.72 -4.85 12.91
CA LEU A 186 26.91 -6.09 12.15
C LEU A 186 27.44 -7.25 13.01
N THR A 187 26.52 -8.05 13.57
CA THR A 187 26.75 -9.00 14.66
C THR A 187 26.69 -10.45 14.18
N GLN A 188 27.52 -11.34 14.74
CA GLN A 188 27.58 -12.76 14.40
C GLN A 188 26.37 -13.55 14.94
N MET A 189 25.68 -14.27 14.06
CA MET A 189 24.36 -14.87 14.31
C MET A 189 24.42 -16.25 14.98
N SER A 190 25.11 -16.34 16.12
CA SER A 190 24.97 -17.49 17.03
C SER A 190 23.51 -17.66 17.48
N LYS A 191 23.06 -18.88 17.83
CA LYS A 191 21.65 -19.10 18.22
C LYS A 191 21.16 -18.20 19.36
N LYS A 192 22.01 -17.91 20.35
CA LYS A 192 21.71 -16.92 21.39
C LYS A 192 21.50 -15.51 20.81
N ALA A 193 22.40 -15.05 19.93
CA ALA A 193 22.30 -13.73 19.29
C ALA A 193 21.07 -13.62 18.36
N GLN A 194 20.64 -14.73 17.73
CA GLN A 194 19.40 -14.79 16.97
C GLN A 194 18.19 -14.54 17.89
N GLU A 195 18.09 -15.20 19.04
CA GLU A 195 16.98 -14.99 19.98
C GLU A 195 16.95 -13.58 20.60
N GLU A 196 18.13 -13.06 20.99
CA GLU A 196 18.27 -11.67 21.46
C GLU A 196 17.84 -10.67 20.35
N LEU A 197 18.20 -10.92 19.10
CA LEU A 197 17.83 -10.06 17.98
C LEU A 197 16.34 -10.16 17.60
N LEU A 198 15.74 -11.35 17.67
CA LEU A 198 14.31 -11.55 17.40
C LEU A 198 13.43 -10.77 18.39
N THR A 199 13.71 -10.88 19.69
CA THR A 199 12.99 -10.07 20.71
C THR A 199 13.21 -8.57 20.54
N LYS A 200 14.38 -8.16 20.04
CA LYS A 200 14.69 -6.76 19.74
C LYS A 200 13.97 -6.25 18.48
N ILE A 201 13.79 -7.07 17.44
CA ILE A 201 12.98 -6.71 16.26
C ILE A 201 11.54 -6.34 16.68
N ASP A 202 10.98 -7.04 17.66
CA ASP A 202 9.62 -6.77 18.13
C ASP A 202 9.44 -5.37 18.76
N THR A 203 10.50 -4.73 19.27
CA THR A 203 10.44 -3.37 19.82
C THR A 203 10.40 -2.26 18.75
N ILE A 204 10.67 -2.58 17.48
CA ILE A 204 10.63 -1.60 16.37
C ILE A 204 9.19 -1.07 16.19
N ARG A 205 9.05 0.25 16.01
CA ARG A 205 7.79 1.00 15.82
C ARG A 205 7.94 1.99 14.65
N ALA A 206 6.84 2.35 14.01
CA ALA A 206 6.85 3.40 12.99
C ALA A 206 6.90 4.80 13.62
N HIS A 207 7.67 5.72 13.03
CA HIS A 207 7.74 7.13 13.41
C HIS A 207 8.24 8.02 12.27
N GLY A 208 7.77 9.27 12.23
CA GLY A 208 8.35 10.33 11.41
C GLY A 208 8.19 10.13 9.89
N ALA A 209 9.18 10.62 9.15
CA ALA A 209 9.19 10.77 7.71
C ALA A 209 10.07 9.72 7.02
N THR A 210 10.37 9.86 5.72
CA THR A 210 11.03 8.83 4.88
C THR A 210 12.30 9.37 4.24
N ASN A 211 13.43 9.27 4.94
CA ASN A 211 14.76 9.75 4.54
C ASN A 211 15.62 8.64 3.91
N LEU A 212 15.12 8.08 2.80
CA LEU A 212 15.71 6.93 2.10
C LEU A 212 17.22 7.09 1.80
N TRP A 213 17.67 8.30 1.48
CA TRP A 213 19.08 8.55 1.16
C TRP A 213 19.98 8.50 2.40
N ALA A 214 19.48 8.84 3.59
CA ALA A 214 20.23 8.65 4.82
C ALA A 214 20.33 7.15 5.18
N GLY A 215 19.21 6.40 5.11
CA GLY A 215 19.17 4.96 5.37
C GLY A 215 20.13 4.18 4.46
N LEU A 216 20.04 4.37 3.14
CA LEU A 216 20.95 3.74 2.17
C LEU A 216 22.43 4.06 2.45
N ARG A 217 22.76 5.33 2.73
CA ARG A 217 24.14 5.71 3.06
C ARG A 217 24.66 5.01 4.31
N GLN A 218 23.82 4.82 5.33
CA GLN A 218 24.24 4.13 6.54
C GLN A 218 24.38 2.62 6.32
N GLY A 219 23.48 1.97 5.57
CA GLY A 219 23.62 0.55 5.20
C GLY A 219 24.94 0.23 4.49
N TYR A 220 25.35 1.05 3.52
CA TYR A 220 26.67 0.92 2.89
C TYR A 220 27.84 1.18 3.87
N ARG A 221 27.70 2.12 4.81
CA ARG A 221 28.73 2.40 5.83
C ARG A 221 28.91 1.26 6.84
N THR A 222 27.83 0.63 7.28
CA THR A 222 27.89 -0.50 8.23
C THR A 222 28.72 -1.65 7.66
N LEU A 223 28.57 -1.96 6.36
CA LEU A 223 29.43 -2.95 5.68
C LEU A 223 30.84 -2.42 5.39
N ALA A 224 30.98 -1.18 4.94
CA ALA A 224 32.28 -0.61 4.55
C ALA A 224 33.22 -0.32 5.74
N SER A 225 32.68 -0.02 6.92
CA SER A 225 33.47 0.19 8.15
C SER A 225 34.06 -1.12 8.66
N GLU A 226 33.26 -2.18 8.69
CA GLU A 226 33.66 -3.49 9.21
C GLU A 226 34.62 -4.22 8.26
N ASN A 227 34.43 -4.09 6.94
CA ASN A 227 35.41 -4.55 5.95
C ASN A 227 36.77 -3.84 6.08
N LYS A 228 36.81 -2.59 6.61
CA LYS A 228 38.05 -1.87 6.91
C LYS A 228 38.68 -2.28 8.25
N ARG A 229 37.96 -2.98 9.14
CA ARG A 229 38.52 -3.65 10.35
C ARG A 229 39.11 -5.02 10.02
N ARG A 230 38.46 -5.81 9.15
CA ARG A 230 38.87 -7.19 8.78
C ARG A 230 40.26 -7.31 8.13
N THR A 231 40.76 -6.27 7.47
CA THR A 231 42.05 -6.26 6.76
C THR A 231 43.29 -6.47 7.65
N ALA A 232 43.13 -6.50 8.98
CA ALA A 232 44.20 -6.74 9.94
C ALA A 232 44.38 -8.21 10.38
N GLY A 233 43.51 -9.16 9.99
CA GLY A 233 43.44 -10.46 10.68
C GLY A 233 43.30 -11.75 9.85
N SER A 234 42.48 -11.81 8.79
CA SER A 234 42.26 -13.07 8.04
C SER A 234 41.66 -12.86 6.64
N PRO A 235 42.02 -13.66 5.62
CA PRO A 235 41.59 -13.49 4.23
C PRO A 235 40.21 -14.11 3.91
N GLY A 236 39.31 -14.19 4.89
CA GLY A 236 37.94 -14.68 4.69
C GLY A 236 36.97 -13.51 4.47
N HIS A 237 36.61 -13.23 3.21
CA HIS A 237 35.49 -12.32 2.93
C HIS A 237 34.17 -13.11 2.93
N SER A 238 33.16 -12.61 3.63
CA SER A 238 31.76 -13.04 3.48
C SER A 238 31.22 -12.55 2.12
N LEU A 239 30.13 -13.16 1.63
CA LEU A 239 29.25 -12.51 0.65
C LEU A 239 28.54 -11.34 1.34
N SER A 240 28.47 -10.15 0.72
CA SER A 240 27.80 -8.98 1.33
C SER A 240 26.54 -8.57 0.57
N ALA A 241 25.46 -8.32 1.31
CA ALA A 241 24.17 -7.88 0.77
C ALA A 241 23.53 -6.78 1.62
N ILE A 242 22.82 -5.87 0.96
CA ILE A 242 21.95 -4.87 1.59
C ILE A 242 20.52 -5.19 1.15
N TYR A 243 19.62 -5.41 2.10
CA TYR A 243 18.19 -5.60 1.84
C TYR A 243 17.46 -4.33 2.28
N LEU A 244 16.96 -3.55 1.31
CA LEU A 244 16.14 -2.36 1.56
C LEU A 244 14.67 -2.77 1.66
N LEU A 245 14.05 -2.54 2.82
CA LEU A 245 12.67 -2.91 3.15
C LEU A 245 11.85 -1.62 3.28
N THR A 246 10.99 -1.27 2.31
CA THR A 246 10.38 0.09 2.24
C THR A 246 9.09 0.10 1.41
N ASP A 247 8.25 1.12 1.57
CA ASP A 247 7.23 1.49 0.56
C ASP A 247 7.78 2.49 -0.49
N GLY A 248 8.99 3.01 -0.30
CA GLY A 248 9.71 3.76 -1.32
C GLY A 248 9.13 5.14 -1.61
N LEU A 249 8.44 5.78 -0.65
CA LEU A 249 7.89 7.15 -0.79
C LEU A 249 8.77 8.23 -0.12
N PRO A 250 10.00 8.51 -0.60
CA PRO A 250 10.88 9.48 0.05
C PRO A 250 10.32 10.89 -0.01
N ASN A 251 10.16 11.48 1.17
CA ASN A 251 9.53 12.78 1.39
C ASN A 251 10.44 13.77 2.14
N VAL A 252 11.63 13.33 2.58
CA VAL A 252 12.63 14.15 3.28
C VAL A 252 14.03 13.95 2.68
N MET A 253 14.77 15.05 2.52
CA MET A 253 16.19 15.11 2.13
C MET A 253 16.63 14.22 0.93
N PRO A 254 15.92 14.25 -0.22
CA PRO A 254 16.43 13.62 -1.44
C PRO A 254 17.78 14.26 -1.88
N PRO A 255 18.66 13.53 -2.57
CA PRO A 255 19.88 14.11 -3.13
C PRO A 255 19.53 15.17 -4.20
N PRO A 256 20.32 16.27 -4.33
CA PRO A 256 20.03 17.32 -5.32
C PRO A 256 19.94 16.82 -6.76
N ASP A 257 20.80 15.86 -7.13
CA ASP A 257 20.87 15.27 -8.48
C ASP A 257 20.00 14.01 -8.63
N GLY A 258 19.15 13.71 -7.64
CA GLY A 258 18.38 12.47 -7.58
C GLY A 258 19.14 11.28 -6.97
N TYR A 259 18.41 10.21 -6.68
CA TYR A 259 18.90 9.03 -5.97
C TYR A 259 19.95 8.25 -6.75
N ILE A 260 19.76 8.11 -8.07
CA ILE A 260 20.56 7.22 -8.91
C ILE A 260 21.99 7.77 -9.13
N PRO A 261 22.21 9.04 -9.53
CA PRO A 261 23.55 9.60 -9.60
C PRO A 261 24.24 9.70 -8.22
N ALA A 262 23.47 9.85 -7.14
CA ALA A 262 24.02 9.86 -5.79
C ALA A 262 24.56 8.48 -5.37
N LEU A 263 23.83 7.39 -5.63
CA LEU A 263 24.27 6.03 -5.37
C LEU A 263 25.48 5.63 -6.24
N GLN A 264 25.44 5.93 -7.55
CA GLN A 264 26.55 5.67 -8.47
C GLN A 264 27.87 6.28 -7.97
N ARG A 265 27.83 7.54 -7.49
CA ARG A 265 29.01 8.22 -6.91
C ARG A 265 29.46 7.63 -5.58
N LEU A 266 28.53 7.15 -4.75
CA LEU A 266 28.87 6.49 -3.48
C LEU A 266 29.60 5.16 -3.73
N ILE A 267 29.07 4.31 -4.62
CA ILE A 267 29.70 3.04 -5.01
C ILE A 267 31.07 3.32 -5.64
N SER A 268 31.14 4.26 -6.59
CA SER A 268 32.41 4.65 -7.24
C SER A 268 33.47 5.13 -6.24
N LYS A 269 33.06 5.83 -5.17
CA LYS A 269 33.98 6.31 -4.13
C LYS A 269 34.51 5.18 -3.26
N GLU A 270 33.68 4.26 -2.79
CA GLU A 270 34.17 3.11 -2.01
C GLU A 270 35.06 2.20 -2.88
N VAL A 271 34.75 2.04 -4.17
CA VAL A 271 35.61 1.35 -5.15
C VAL A 271 36.98 2.03 -5.27
N GLN A 272 37.04 3.36 -5.39
CA GLN A 272 38.30 4.10 -5.48
C GLN A 272 39.11 4.14 -4.17
N GLN A 273 38.49 3.86 -3.02
CA GLN A 273 39.14 3.91 -1.71
C GLN A 273 39.61 2.53 -1.19
N GLY A 274 39.12 1.43 -1.77
CA GLY A 274 39.53 0.07 -1.40
C GLY A 274 40.69 -0.46 -2.25
N LYS A 275 41.67 -1.13 -1.63
CA LYS A 275 42.68 -1.92 -2.39
C LYS A 275 42.11 -3.19 -3.01
N ASN A 276 40.96 -3.67 -2.53
CA ASN A 276 40.16 -4.74 -3.15
C ASN A 276 38.69 -4.56 -2.68
N PRO A 277 37.89 -3.71 -3.35
CA PRO A 277 36.61 -3.24 -2.84
C PRO A 277 35.47 -4.25 -3.07
N VAL A 278 35.05 -4.96 -2.01
CA VAL A 278 33.82 -5.78 -2.04
C VAL A 278 32.61 -4.85 -2.01
N ILE A 279 31.98 -4.66 -3.18
CA ILE A 279 30.69 -3.95 -3.29
C ILE A 279 29.58 -4.92 -2.83
N PRO A 280 28.73 -4.53 -1.86
CA PRO A 280 27.58 -5.36 -1.47
C PRO A 280 26.46 -5.24 -2.49
N SER A 281 25.78 -6.36 -2.75
CA SER A 281 24.62 -6.40 -3.66
C SER A 281 23.39 -5.79 -2.98
N LEU A 282 22.77 -4.79 -3.62
CA LEU A 282 21.59 -4.07 -3.10
C LEU A 282 20.30 -4.67 -3.69
N HIS A 283 19.52 -5.30 -2.83
CA HIS A 283 18.20 -5.85 -3.16
C HIS A 283 17.11 -4.98 -2.54
N THR A 284 16.06 -4.70 -3.30
CA THR A 284 15.00 -3.76 -2.88
C THR A 284 13.65 -4.48 -2.82
N PHE A 285 12.98 -4.37 -1.68
CA PHE A 285 11.72 -5.06 -1.39
C PHE A 285 10.64 -4.01 -1.12
N GLY A 286 9.70 -3.89 -2.06
CA GLY A 286 8.61 -2.91 -2.01
C GLY A 286 7.34 -3.51 -1.39
N PHE A 287 6.84 -2.92 -0.29
CA PHE A 287 5.67 -3.43 0.44
C PHE A 287 4.37 -2.65 0.13
N GLY A 288 3.29 -3.38 -0.20
CA GLY A 288 1.95 -2.83 -0.43
C GLY A 288 1.69 -2.42 -1.89
N TYR A 289 0.84 -1.40 -2.10
CA TYR A 289 0.40 -0.93 -3.43
C TYR A 289 0.58 0.59 -3.65
N GLU A 290 1.39 1.24 -2.82
CA GLU A 290 1.65 2.69 -2.89
C GLU A 290 3.16 2.91 -3.02
N ILE A 291 3.79 2.24 -3.98
CA ILE A 291 5.24 2.10 -4.08
C ILE A 291 5.81 2.90 -5.26
N ARG A 292 6.92 3.62 -5.06
CA ARG A 292 7.73 4.17 -6.18
C ARG A 292 8.60 3.07 -6.81
N SER A 293 7.95 2.03 -7.36
CA SER A 293 8.60 0.80 -7.86
C SER A 293 9.79 1.09 -8.80
N GLY A 294 9.64 2.05 -9.71
CA GLY A 294 10.70 2.44 -10.65
C GLY A 294 11.93 3.13 -10.06
N LEU A 295 11.85 3.68 -8.84
CA LEU A 295 13.02 4.10 -8.07
C LEU A 295 13.71 2.88 -7.42
N LEU A 296 12.93 1.97 -6.81
CA LEU A 296 13.45 0.76 -6.19
C LEU A 296 14.12 -0.18 -7.22
N GLN A 297 13.56 -0.25 -8.42
CA GLN A 297 14.11 -0.93 -9.60
C GLN A 297 15.48 -0.37 -9.98
N ALA A 298 15.58 0.95 -10.22
CA ALA A 298 16.84 1.59 -10.61
C ALA A 298 17.91 1.53 -9.51
N LEU A 299 17.51 1.62 -8.23
CA LEU A 299 18.42 1.41 -7.09
C LEU A 299 19.03 0.00 -7.09
N ALA A 300 18.20 -1.03 -7.30
CA ALA A 300 18.68 -2.42 -7.37
C ALA A 300 19.58 -2.68 -8.59
N GLU A 301 19.24 -2.12 -9.76
CA GLU A 301 20.03 -2.26 -10.99
C GLU A 301 21.42 -1.60 -10.86
N VAL A 302 21.51 -0.47 -10.17
CA VAL A 302 22.78 0.25 -9.89
C VAL A 302 23.59 -0.40 -8.78
N GLY A 303 22.94 -0.90 -7.72
CA GLY A 303 23.60 -1.59 -6.62
C GLY A 303 23.80 -3.10 -6.84
N GLY A 304 23.50 -3.61 -8.04
CA GLY A 304 23.81 -4.98 -8.46
C GLY A 304 22.99 -6.10 -7.83
N GLY A 305 21.73 -5.83 -7.48
CA GLY A 305 20.78 -6.85 -6.99
C GLY A 305 19.52 -6.95 -7.85
N TYR A 306 18.39 -7.24 -7.21
CA TYR A 306 17.07 -7.26 -7.85
C TYR A 306 16.02 -6.49 -7.03
N TYR A 307 14.93 -6.15 -7.70
CA TYR A 307 13.73 -5.57 -7.10
C TYR A 307 12.64 -6.65 -6.97
N ALA A 308 12.07 -6.76 -5.76
CA ALA A 308 10.98 -7.67 -5.43
C ALA A 308 9.73 -6.89 -4.98
N PHE A 309 8.57 -7.26 -5.54
CA PHE A 309 7.27 -6.67 -5.22
C PHE A 309 6.49 -7.55 -4.24
N ILE A 310 6.07 -6.98 -3.11
CA ILE A 310 5.37 -7.67 -2.02
C ILE A 310 3.99 -7.01 -1.81
N PRO A 311 2.93 -7.46 -2.52
CA PRO A 311 1.60 -6.84 -2.43
C PRO A 311 0.91 -7.06 -1.08
N GLU A 312 1.09 -8.25 -0.48
CA GLU A 312 0.38 -8.71 0.71
C GLU A 312 1.20 -9.79 1.46
N GLY A 313 0.76 -10.18 2.66
CA GLY A 313 1.46 -11.14 3.52
C GLY A 313 1.71 -12.51 2.88
N SER A 314 0.81 -13.01 2.01
CA SER A 314 0.95 -14.31 1.34
C SER A 314 2.19 -14.44 0.44
N PHE A 315 2.81 -13.30 0.08
CA PHE A 315 4.02 -13.26 -0.74
C PHE A 315 5.32 -13.17 0.08
N VAL A 316 5.25 -12.84 1.38
CA VAL A 316 6.44 -12.57 2.21
C VAL A 316 7.32 -13.80 2.36
N ALA A 317 6.77 -14.91 2.87
CA ALA A 317 7.54 -16.14 3.09
C ALA A 317 8.16 -16.66 1.77
N THR A 318 7.37 -16.79 0.69
CA THR A 318 7.88 -17.25 -0.61
C THR A 318 9.01 -16.35 -1.15
N ILE A 319 8.85 -15.02 -1.16
CA ILE A 319 9.88 -14.10 -1.68
C ILE A 319 11.15 -14.15 -0.84
N PHE A 320 11.06 -14.18 0.48
CA PHE A 320 12.26 -14.21 1.33
C PHE A 320 12.93 -15.59 1.38
N ASN A 321 12.20 -16.69 1.21
CA ASN A 321 12.79 -18.03 1.02
C ASN A 321 13.63 -18.08 -0.26
N HIS A 322 13.10 -17.53 -1.36
CA HIS A 322 13.84 -17.45 -2.62
C HIS A 322 15.00 -16.45 -2.52
N ALA A 323 14.86 -15.34 -1.79
CA ALA A 323 15.95 -14.39 -1.55
C ALA A 323 17.13 -15.01 -0.77
N PHE A 324 16.83 -15.68 0.34
CA PHE A 324 17.83 -16.36 1.17
C PHE A 324 18.51 -17.51 0.42
N ALA A 325 17.75 -18.32 -0.32
CA ALA A 325 18.30 -19.39 -1.14
C ALA A 325 19.24 -18.85 -2.22
N ASN A 326 18.80 -17.85 -3.02
CA ASN A 326 19.61 -17.22 -4.07
C ASN A 326 20.91 -16.59 -3.54
N LEU A 327 20.90 -16.04 -2.31
CA LEU A 327 22.10 -15.51 -1.66
C LEU A 327 23.00 -16.64 -1.13
N SER A 328 22.43 -17.66 -0.51
CA SER A 328 23.17 -18.82 0.05
C SER A 328 23.93 -19.60 -1.01
N ILE A 329 23.35 -19.75 -2.22
CA ILE A 329 24.03 -20.40 -3.35
C ILE A 329 24.88 -19.44 -4.20
N SER A 330 25.11 -18.18 -3.80
CA SER A 330 25.94 -17.27 -4.59
C SER A 330 27.44 -17.66 -4.56
N PHE A 331 28.05 -17.66 -5.74
CA PHE A 331 29.48 -17.92 -5.98
C PHE A 331 30.31 -16.61 -6.04
N THR A 332 29.71 -15.52 -6.50
CA THR A 332 30.28 -14.17 -6.55
C THR A 332 29.16 -13.14 -6.51
N THR A 333 29.41 -11.94 -5.98
CA THR A 333 28.47 -10.79 -5.99
C THR A 333 28.73 -9.79 -7.14
N SER A 334 29.80 -9.97 -7.90
CA SER A 334 30.19 -9.03 -8.95
C SER A 334 30.92 -9.76 -10.09
N ALA A 335 30.13 -10.27 -11.03
CA ALA A 335 30.63 -10.77 -12.31
C ALA A 335 30.34 -9.77 -13.45
N LYS A 336 31.33 -9.59 -14.34
CA LYS A 336 31.23 -8.82 -15.57
C LYS A 336 31.61 -9.69 -16.76
N LEU A 337 30.85 -9.60 -17.84
CA LEU A 337 31.14 -10.27 -19.11
C LEU A 337 31.43 -9.22 -20.18
N ARG A 338 32.68 -9.19 -20.64
CA ARG A 338 33.10 -8.37 -21.78
C ARG A 338 33.08 -9.21 -23.05
N VAL A 339 32.54 -8.67 -24.14
CA VAL A 339 32.46 -9.33 -25.44
C VAL A 339 33.02 -8.38 -26.49
N THR A 340 34.18 -8.74 -27.06
CA THR A 340 34.79 -8.01 -28.17
C THR A 340 34.67 -8.77 -29.48
N ILE A 341 34.63 -8.03 -30.58
CA ILE A 341 34.64 -8.55 -31.96
C ILE A 341 35.86 -7.96 -32.68
N SER A 342 36.50 -8.72 -33.55
CA SER A 342 37.44 -8.18 -34.53
C SER A 342 37.16 -8.76 -35.91
N GLY A 343 37.47 -8.01 -36.98
CA GLY A 343 37.28 -8.46 -38.37
C GLY A 343 36.19 -7.74 -39.19
N GLY A 344 35.65 -6.61 -38.74
CA GLY A 344 34.82 -5.73 -39.58
C GLY A 344 33.35 -6.13 -39.73
N LEU A 345 32.72 -6.65 -38.67
CA LEU A 345 31.26 -6.78 -38.56
C LEU A 345 30.64 -5.57 -37.84
N ASP A 346 29.37 -5.30 -38.13
CA ASP A 346 28.57 -4.27 -37.47
C ASP A 346 28.31 -4.54 -35.98
N THR A 347 28.09 -3.46 -35.23
CA THR A 347 27.71 -3.38 -33.80
C THR A 347 26.84 -4.56 -33.34
N ILE A 348 27.36 -5.40 -32.44
CA ILE A 348 26.56 -6.34 -31.66
C ILE A 348 25.97 -5.61 -30.47
N ARG A 349 24.67 -5.80 -30.27
CA ARG A 349 23.95 -5.38 -29.07
C ARG A 349 23.54 -6.61 -28.25
N PRO A 350 23.52 -6.54 -26.92
CA PRO A 350 22.72 -7.48 -26.15
C PRO A 350 21.25 -7.21 -26.47
N LEU A 351 20.43 -8.26 -26.63
CA LEU A 351 18.99 -8.06 -26.49
C LEU A 351 18.70 -7.62 -25.03
N PRO A 352 17.65 -6.84 -24.74
CA PRO A 352 17.39 -6.22 -23.42
C PRO A 352 17.26 -7.14 -22.19
N GLY A 353 17.41 -8.46 -22.37
CA GLY A 353 17.66 -9.43 -21.31
C GLY A 353 19.05 -9.37 -20.67
N ALA A 354 19.92 -8.42 -21.06
CA ALA A 354 21.15 -8.10 -20.35
C ALA A 354 21.41 -6.57 -20.34
N VAL A 355 22.09 -6.08 -19.30
CA VAL A 355 22.41 -4.64 -19.14
C VAL A 355 23.85 -4.38 -19.57
N ALA A 356 24.02 -3.57 -20.61
CA ALA A 356 25.33 -3.05 -20.99
C ALA A 356 25.77 -1.94 -20.01
N SER A 357 26.93 -2.10 -19.36
CA SER A 357 27.60 -1.03 -18.63
C SER A 357 28.41 -0.11 -19.56
N ARG A 358 28.79 -0.63 -20.74
CA ARG A 358 29.41 0.11 -21.84
C ARG A 358 29.08 -0.57 -23.17
N GLU A 359 28.79 0.25 -24.18
CA GLU A 359 28.47 -0.19 -25.53
C GLU A 359 29.24 0.70 -26.53
N ASP A 360 30.38 0.21 -27.00
CA ASP A 360 31.06 0.72 -28.20
C ASP A 360 30.83 -0.26 -29.36
N ASP A 361 31.02 0.16 -30.61
CA ASP A 361 30.76 -0.68 -31.80
C ASP A 361 31.58 -2.00 -31.88
N VAL A 362 32.60 -2.14 -31.02
CA VAL A 362 33.60 -3.22 -31.06
C VAL A 362 33.79 -3.91 -29.68
N ASP A 363 33.35 -3.28 -28.59
CA ASP A 363 33.52 -3.77 -27.20
C ASP A 363 32.24 -3.53 -26.38
N LEU A 364 31.67 -4.62 -25.88
CA LEU A 364 30.42 -4.66 -25.12
C LEU A 364 30.70 -5.19 -23.72
N GLU A 365 30.51 -4.37 -22.67
CA GLU A 365 30.62 -4.81 -21.28
C GLU A 365 29.22 -5.01 -20.68
N ILE A 366 28.95 -6.21 -20.17
CA ILE A 366 27.67 -6.63 -19.59
C ILE A 366 27.88 -6.92 -18.10
N SER A 367 27.02 -6.35 -17.25
CA SER A 367 26.99 -6.72 -15.83
C SER A 367 26.15 -7.98 -15.64
N LEU A 368 26.75 -9.02 -15.04
CA LEU A 368 26.07 -10.28 -14.69
C LEU A 368 25.70 -10.38 -13.21
N TYR A 369 26.17 -9.42 -12.39
CA TYR A 369 25.86 -9.29 -10.96
C TYR A 369 26.21 -10.58 -10.19
N ASN A 370 25.30 -11.07 -9.35
CA ASN A 370 25.50 -12.31 -8.61
C ASN A 370 25.38 -13.53 -9.53
N LEU A 371 26.39 -14.42 -9.51
CA LEU A 371 26.31 -15.77 -10.10
C LEU A 371 26.05 -16.79 -8.98
N GLN A 372 25.38 -17.90 -9.29
CA GLN A 372 25.04 -18.96 -8.34
C GLN A 372 25.66 -20.31 -8.72
N TYR A 373 25.99 -21.11 -7.71
CA TYR A 373 26.36 -22.51 -7.88
C TYR A 373 25.24 -23.29 -8.58
N GLY A 374 25.61 -24.19 -9.49
CA GLY A 374 24.68 -25.00 -10.29
C GLY A 374 23.92 -24.26 -11.40
N GLN A 375 23.96 -22.93 -11.45
CA GLN A 375 23.03 -22.12 -12.24
C GLN A 375 23.73 -21.38 -13.39
N GLN A 376 23.55 -21.88 -14.61
CA GLN A 376 24.13 -21.31 -15.82
C GLN A 376 23.48 -19.96 -16.19
N ARG A 377 24.30 -18.97 -16.57
CA ARG A 377 23.86 -17.70 -17.16
C ARG A 377 24.03 -17.73 -18.67
N ASN A 378 22.94 -17.51 -19.39
CA ASN A 378 22.90 -17.54 -20.85
C ASN A 378 22.46 -16.18 -21.40
N ILE A 379 23.32 -15.56 -22.21
CA ILE A 379 23.14 -14.24 -22.79
C ILE A 379 23.05 -14.36 -24.32
N PHE A 380 21.96 -13.89 -24.91
CA PHE A 380 21.74 -13.93 -26.37
C PHE A 380 22.06 -12.57 -26.99
N LEU A 381 22.91 -12.56 -28.02
CA LEU A 381 23.46 -11.39 -28.68
C LEU A 381 23.07 -11.32 -30.16
N THR A 382 22.80 -10.12 -30.66
CA THR A 382 22.34 -9.85 -32.03
C THR A 382 23.02 -8.62 -32.63
N SER A 383 23.24 -8.59 -33.94
CA SER A 383 23.66 -7.36 -34.64
C SER A 383 22.46 -6.63 -35.24
N LEU A 384 22.55 -5.29 -35.32
CA LEU A 384 21.48 -4.39 -35.79
C LEU A 384 21.03 -4.66 -37.25
N GLN A 385 21.95 -5.09 -38.12
CA GLN A 385 21.63 -5.46 -39.52
C GLN A 385 21.37 -6.97 -39.69
N GLY A 386 21.34 -7.71 -38.57
CA GLY A 386 21.44 -9.16 -38.52
C GLY A 386 22.90 -9.62 -38.63
N LEU A 387 23.29 -10.59 -37.80
CA LEU A 387 24.58 -11.27 -37.93
C LEU A 387 24.56 -12.10 -39.22
N ASP A 388 25.06 -11.51 -40.31
CA ASP A 388 25.19 -12.21 -41.59
C ASP A 388 26.42 -13.12 -41.54
N LEU A 389 26.25 -14.27 -40.88
CA LEU A 389 27.21 -15.35 -40.71
C LEU A 389 27.52 -16.05 -42.04
N ARG A 390 28.05 -15.29 -43.00
CA ARG A 390 28.57 -15.78 -44.27
C ARG A 390 29.69 -16.78 -43.98
N GLU A 391 29.74 -17.84 -44.78
CA GLU A 391 30.68 -18.95 -44.58
C GLU A 391 32.15 -18.53 -44.75
N ASN A 392 32.41 -17.32 -45.28
CA ASN A 392 33.72 -16.69 -45.42
C ASN A 392 34.00 -15.54 -44.41
N SER A 393 33.19 -15.37 -43.35
CA SER A 393 33.45 -14.31 -42.35
C SER A 393 34.67 -14.64 -41.49
N THR A 394 35.70 -13.79 -41.56
CA THR A 394 36.95 -13.89 -40.78
C THR A 394 36.84 -13.26 -39.39
N ALA A 395 35.62 -13.01 -38.91
CA ALA A 395 35.40 -12.28 -37.67
C ALA A 395 35.60 -13.19 -36.45
N VAL A 396 36.37 -12.68 -35.48
CA VAL A 396 36.71 -13.37 -34.24
C VAL A 396 35.96 -12.70 -33.09
N LEU A 397 35.24 -13.50 -32.31
CA LEU A 397 34.54 -13.07 -31.10
C LEU A 397 35.30 -13.56 -29.87
N SER A 398 35.59 -12.63 -28.96
CA SER A 398 36.37 -12.83 -27.74
C SER A 398 35.53 -12.47 -26.52
N ALA A 399 35.02 -13.47 -25.81
CA ALA A 399 34.34 -13.30 -24.54
C ALA A 399 35.37 -13.38 -23.39
N THR A 400 35.31 -12.44 -22.46
CA THR A 400 36.13 -12.40 -21.24
C THR A 400 35.22 -12.17 -20.02
N LEU A 401 35.16 -13.14 -19.12
CA LEU A 401 34.48 -13.03 -17.84
C LEU A 401 35.48 -12.57 -16.77
N GLU A 402 35.13 -11.51 -16.05
CA GLU A 402 35.80 -11.01 -14.85
C GLU A 402 34.90 -11.31 -13.64
N TYR A 403 35.45 -11.92 -12.59
CA TYR A 403 34.72 -12.15 -11.33
C TYR A 403 35.66 -12.23 -10.13
N THR A 404 35.15 -11.91 -8.94
CA THR A 404 35.88 -12.08 -7.68
C THR A 404 35.13 -13.08 -6.78
N GLU A 405 35.78 -14.19 -6.43
CA GLU A 405 35.30 -15.14 -5.42
C GLU A 405 35.54 -14.58 -4.00
N PRO A 406 34.66 -14.86 -3.01
CA PRO A 406 34.87 -14.45 -1.63
C PRO A 406 36.19 -15.01 -1.06
N GLY A 407 37.04 -14.12 -0.55
CA GLY A 407 38.37 -14.46 -0.02
C GLY A 407 39.49 -14.59 -1.07
N ARG A 408 39.20 -14.38 -2.36
CA ARG A 408 40.17 -14.53 -3.45
C ARG A 408 40.42 -13.21 -4.20
N THR A 409 41.48 -13.19 -5.00
CA THR A 409 41.72 -12.15 -6.00
C THR A 409 40.73 -12.28 -7.18
N THR A 410 40.50 -11.18 -7.90
CA THR A 410 39.74 -11.20 -9.16
C THR A 410 40.37 -12.16 -10.16
N GLN A 411 39.54 -12.97 -10.81
CA GLN A 411 39.89 -13.96 -11.82
C GLN A 411 39.32 -13.56 -13.18
N TYR A 412 40.02 -13.97 -14.24
CA TYR A 412 39.66 -13.69 -15.63
C TYR A 412 39.61 -14.99 -16.43
N VAL A 413 38.48 -15.26 -17.07
CA VAL A 413 38.28 -16.41 -17.97
C VAL A 413 38.05 -15.87 -19.36
N LYS A 414 38.84 -16.31 -20.34
CA LYS A 414 38.74 -15.84 -21.71
C LYS A 414 38.52 -16.99 -22.69
N THR A 415 37.52 -16.82 -23.55
CA THR A 415 37.16 -17.78 -24.60
C THR A 415 37.05 -17.04 -25.93
N VAL A 416 37.67 -17.60 -26.97
CA VAL A 416 37.74 -17.00 -28.31
C VAL A 416 37.19 -17.98 -29.34
N ARG A 417 36.38 -17.49 -30.28
CA ARG A 417 35.71 -18.28 -31.33
C ARG A 417 35.68 -17.50 -32.65
N ASN A 418 35.79 -18.21 -33.77
CA ASN A 418 35.40 -17.64 -35.07
C ASN A 418 33.87 -17.58 -35.18
N THR A 419 33.33 -16.55 -35.84
CA THR A 419 31.89 -16.49 -36.17
C THR A 419 31.46 -17.60 -37.11
N SER A 420 32.38 -18.08 -37.96
CA SER A 420 32.19 -19.23 -38.85
C SER A 420 32.20 -20.59 -38.14
N ASP A 421 32.67 -20.70 -36.88
CA ASP A 421 32.61 -21.93 -36.08
C ASP A 421 31.20 -22.17 -35.51
N ILE A 422 30.27 -22.58 -36.36
CA ILE A 422 28.88 -22.85 -35.96
C ILE A 422 28.83 -24.01 -34.94
N SER A 423 28.17 -23.78 -33.81
CA SER A 423 28.04 -24.79 -32.75
C SER A 423 27.08 -25.91 -33.17
N LYS A 424 27.62 -27.13 -33.35
CA LYS A 424 26.88 -28.32 -33.78
C LYS A 424 26.07 -29.03 -32.68
N SER A 425 26.02 -28.47 -31.46
CA SER A 425 25.76 -29.25 -30.23
C SER A 425 24.71 -28.69 -29.26
N LEU A 426 23.90 -27.68 -29.65
CA LEU A 426 22.83 -27.16 -28.79
C LEU A 426 21.43 -27.48 -29.35
N PRO A 427 20.46 -27.91 -28.51
CA PRO A 427 19.07 -28.11 -28.94
C PRO A 427 18.41 -26.80 -29.42
N ARG A 428 17.57 -26.88 -30.46
CA ARG A 428 16.82 -25.72 -30.98
C ARG A 428 15.89 -25.11 -29.94
N SER A 429 15.19 -25.92 -29.16
CA SER A 429 14.32 -25.47 -28.06
C SER A 429 15.06 -24.58 -27.06
N PHE A 430 16.29 -24.95 -26.69
CA PHE A 430 17.14 -24.21 -25.77
C PHE A 430 17.65 -22.88 -26.36
N THR A 431 18.08 -22.86 -27.62
CA THR A 431 18.55 -21.63 -28.27
C THR A 431 17.40 -20.65 -28.54
N TYR A 432 16.22 -21.16 -28.93
CA TYR A 432 15.02 -20.34 -29.10
C TYR A 432 14.44 -19.88 -27.77
N HIS A 433 14.43 -20.68 -26.69
CA HIS A 433 14.03 -20.22 -25.35
C HIS A 433 14.82 -18.97 -24.94
N HIS A 434 16.14 -18.94 -25.14
CA HIS A 434 16.95 -17.77 -24.79
C HIS A 434 16.72 -16.55 -25.71
N LEU A 435 16.33 -16.76 -26.98
CA LEU A 435 15.82 -15.68 -27.84
C LEU A 435 14.46 -15.15 -27.34
N HIS A 436 13.49 -16.04 -27.12
CA HIS A 436 12.13 -15.72 -26.67
C HIS A 436 12.15 -14.98 -25.34
N ARG A 437 12.90 -15.48 -24.34
CA ARG A 437 13.13 -14.81 -23.07
C ARG A 437 13.70 -13.39 -23.25
N SER A 438 14.63 -13.20 -24.18
CA SER A 438 15.23 -11.89 -24.42
C SER A 438 14.24 -10.92 -25.08
N MET A 439 13.31 -11.42 -25.91
CA MET A 439 12.17 -10.66 -26.44
C MET A 439 11.11 -10.35 -25.35
N VAL A 440 10.94 -11.23 -24.35
CA VAL A 440 10.12 -10.94 -23.14
C VAL A 440 10.75 -9.80 -22.33
N CYS A 441 12.07 -9.82 -22.11
CA CYS A 441 12.77 -8.72 -21.44
C CYS A 441 12.67 -7.40 -22.22
N GLU A 442 12.77 -7.42 -23.55
CA GLU A 442 12.55 -6.25 -24.43
C GLU A 442 11.13 -5.69 -24.28
N PHE A 443 10.13 -6.57 -24.30
CA PHE A 443 8.74 -6.18 -24.09
C PHE A 443 8.55 -5.54 -22.71
N LEU A 444 8.91 -6.23 -21.63
CA LEU A 444 8.73 -5.75 -20.26
C LEU A 444 9.49 -4.44 -19.99
N ALA A 445 10.74 -4.30 -20.46
CA ALA A 445 11.51 -3.08 -20.31
C ALA A 445 10.82 -1.87 -20.99
N SER A 446 10.22 -2.08 -22.16
CA SER A 446 9.50 -1.04 -22.90
C SER A 446 8.18 -0.55 -22.28
N LEU A 447 7.74 -1.18 -21.17
CA LEU A 447 6.61 -0.72 -20.34
C LEU A 447 7.04 0.36 -19.33
N SER A 448 8.31 0.77 -19.38
CA SER A 448 8.90 1.80 -18.54
C SER A 448 9.78 2.75 -19.36
N LYS A 449 9.94 3.99 -18.88
CA LYS A 449 10.76 5.05 -19.49
C LYS A 449 11.58 5.72 -18.39
N ARG A 450 12.88 5.93 -18.58
CA ARG A 450 13.69 6.67 -17.60
C ARG A 450 13.45 8.18 -17.70
N ASN A 451 13.44 8.86 -16.56
CA ASN A 451 13.31 10.33 -16.45
C ASN A 451 14.69 11.02 -16.35
N SER A 452 14.69 12.35 -16.17
CA SER A 452 15.91 13.16 -16.10
C SER A 452 16.80 12.93 -14.87
N VAL A 453 16.37 12.12 -13.90
CA VAL A 453 17.18 11.68 -12.74
C VAL A 453 17.44 10.16 -12.75
N ASP A 454 17.31 9.54 -13.92
CA ASP A 454 17.60 8.13 -14.21
C ASP A 454 16.68 7.12 -13.49
N GLU A 455 15.53 7.57 -12.96
CA GLU A 455 14.49 6.70 -12.39
C GLU A 455 13.49 6.23 -13.46
N TYR A 456 12.98 5.01 -13.33
CA TYR A 456 11.93 4.48 -14.20
C TYR A 456 10.54 5.05 -13.85
N MET A 457 9.82 5.51 -14.87
CA MET A 457 8.40 5.86 -14.84
C MET A 457 7.63 4.83 -15.70
N PRO A 458 6.41 4.41 -15.32
CA PRO A 458 5.59 3.53 -16.16
C PRO A 458 5.11 4.23 -17.44
N ILE A 459 4.72 3.46 -18.45
CA ILE A 459 3.95 3.98 -19.60
C ILE A 459 2.60 4.56 -19.16
N LEU A 460 2.07 5.49 -19.95
CA LEU A 460 0.78 6.15 -19.67
C LEU A 460 -0.40 5.27 -20.13
N GLU A 461 -1.58 5.44 -19.53
CA GLU A 461 -2.73 4.55 -19.77
C GLU A 461 -3.13 4.44 -21.26
N TYR A 462 -3.03 5.52 -22.04
CA TYR A 462 -3.31 5.48 -23.48
C TYR A 462 -2.32 4.61 -24.27
N GLU A 463 -1.11 4.39 -23.76
CA GLU A 463 -0.10 3.52 -24.36
C GLU A 463 -0.39 2.03 -24.09
N LEU A 464 -1.18 1.73 -23.06
CA LEU A 464 -1.49 0.36 -22.60
C LEU A 464 -2.13 -0.49 -23.71
N LYS A 465 -2.99 0.10 -24.54
CA LYS A 465 -3.60 -0.58 -25.69
C LYS A 465 -2.56 -1.03 -26.74
N PHE A 466 -1.51 -0.24 -26.94
CA PHE A 466 -0.40 -0.60 -27.82
C PHE A 466 0.54 -1.63 -27.16
N ALA A 467 0.67 -1.60 -25.82
CA ALA A 467 1.40 -2.62 -25.08
C ALA A 467 0.70 -4.00 -25.18
N VAL A 468 -0.63 -4.07 -25.00
CA VAL A 468 -1.39 -5.32 -25.17
C VAL A 468 -1.22 -5.89 -26.59
N SER A 469 -1.36 -5.07 -27.65
CA SER A 469 -1.15 -5.56 -29.03
C SER A 469 0.30 -5.96 -29.34
N ARG A 470 1.28 -5.52 -28.55
CA ARG A 470 2.67 -5.98 -28.63
C ARG A 470 2.88 -7.29 -27.87
N LEU A 471 2.19 -7.49 -26.74
CA LEU A 471 2.17 -8.76 -26.01
C LEU A 471 1.53 -9.88 -26.84
N GLU A 472 0.40 -9.60 -27.51
CA GLU A 472 -0.29 -10.54 -28.40
C GLU A 472 0.67 -11.05 -29.49
N LYS A 473 1.29 -10.13 -30.25
CA LYS A 473 2.26 -10.46 -31.31
C LYS A 473 3.52 -11.14 -30.82
N LEU A 474 3.99 -10.82 -29.60
CA LEU A 474 5.08 -11.53 -28.95
C LEU A 474 4.67 -12.99 -28.66
N THR A 475 3.47 -13.17 -28.13
CA THR A 475 2.95 -14.49 -27.75
C THR A 475 2.70 -15.35 -28.99
N GLU A 476 2.01 -14.83 -30.01
CA GLU A 476 1.83 -15.47 -31.32
C GLU A 476 3.17 -15.91 -31.94
N ARG A 477 4.22 -15.09 -31.83
CA ARG A 477 5.57 -15.40 -32.34
C ARG A 477 6.28 -16.50 -31.54
N ILE A 478 5.99 -16.65 -30.26
CA ILE A 478 6.50 -17.76 -29.43
C ILE A 478 5.67 -19.02 -29.68
N GLU A 479 4.33 -18.93 -29.72
CA GLU A 479 3.42 -20.05 -30.02
C GLU A 479 3.71 -20.67 -31.40
N SER A 480 3.89 -19.84 -32.43
CA SER A 480 4.23 -20.28 -33.80
C SER A 480 5.62 -20.90 -33.96
N SER A 481 6.47 -20.88 -32.93
CA SER A 481 7.74 -21.61 -32.93
C SER A 481 7.56 -23.13 -32.72
N GLY A 482 6.41 -23.57 -32.20
CA GLY A 482 6.06 -24.99 -32.07
C GLY A 482 6.83 -25.79 -31.01
N PHE A 483 7.55 -25.12 -30.10
CA PHE A 483 8.31 -25.82 -29.06
C PHE A 483 7.43 -26.28 -27.90
N GLU A 484 7.40 -27.60 -27.68
CA GLU A 484 6.57 -28.27 -26.68
C GLU A 484 7.29 -28.57 -25.34
N ASP A 485 8.54 -28.15 -25.18
CA ASP A 485 9.29 -28.35 -23.94
C ASP A 485 8.88 -27.36 -22.82
N GLU A 486 9.15 -27.75 -21.58
CA GLU A 486 8.73 -26.98 -20.40
C GLU A 486 9.46 -25.63 -20.26
N LEU A 487 10.64 -25.45 -20.89
CA LEU A 487 11.34 -24.15 -20.91
C LEU A 487 10.66 -23.13 -21.84
N ASN A 488 10.02 -23.58 -22.92
CA ASN A 488 9.23 -22.70 -23.79
C ASN A 488 7.77 -22.58 -23.31
N LYS A 489 7.15 -23.66 -22.82
CA LYS A 489 5.79 -23.63 -22.24
C LYS A 489 5.67 -22.81 -20.96
N SER A 490 6.74 -22.65 -20.18
CA SER A 490 6.77 -21.75 -19.02
C SER A 490 6.72 -20.27 -19.41
N LEU A 491 7.47 -19.83 -20.43
CA LEU A 491 7.38 -18.47 -20.97
C LEU A 491 5.95 -18.13 -21.41
N LEU A 492 5.29 -19.04 -22.13
CA LEU A 492 3.92 -18.84 -22.60
C LEU A 492 2.92 -18.74 -21.44
N ARG A 493 3.09 -19.53 -20.38
CA ARG A 493 2.25 -19.44 -19.17
C ARG A 493 2.43 -18.13 -18.42
N ASP A 494 3.59 -17.46 -18.43
CA ASP A 494 3.70 -16.13 -17.82
C ASP A 494 2.97 -15.07 -18.66
N LEU A 495 3.08 -15.20 -20.00
CA LEU A 495 2.58 -14.23 -20.97
C LEU A 495 1.06 -14.26 -21.19
N LYS A 496 0.42 -15.43 -21.10
CA LYS A 496 -0.99 -15.64 -21.51
C LYS A 496 -1.73 -16.57 -20.56
N SER A 497 -2.96 -16.23 -20.22
CA SER A 497 -3.88 -17.07 -19.43
C SER A 497 -4.92 -17.76 -20.32
N ASP A 498 -5.25 -19.01 -20.03
CA ASP A 498 -6.32 -19.77 -20.70
C ASP A 498 -7.70 -19.32 -20.17
N MET A 499 -8.10 -18.09 -20.56
CA MET A 499 -9.24 -17.35 -19.99
C MET A 499 -10.57 -18.13 -20.04
N ASP A 500 -10.76 -18.99 -21.03
CA ASP A 500 -11.96 -19.82 -21.17
C ASP A 500 -11.99 -20.97 -20.14
N ARG A 501 -10.82 -21.43 -19.66
CA ARG A 501 -10.71 -22.44 -18.59
C ARG A 501 -10.60 -21.88 -17.18
N ALA A 502 -10.24 -20.60 -17.04
CA ALA A 502 -10.02 -19.91 -15.76
C ALA A 502 -11.23 -19.94 -14.78
N HIS A 503 -12.42 -20.36 -15.24
CA HIS A 503 -13.60 -20.58 -14.42
C HIS A 503 -13.62 -21.93 -13.67
N THR A 504 -12.62 -22.81 -13.85
CA THR A 504 -12.67 -24.21 -13.36
C THR A 504 -11.65 -24.59 -12.28
N SER A 505 -10.67 -23.73 -11.97
CA SER A 505 -9.70 -23.95 -10.89
C SER A 505 -9.16 -22.62 -10.33
N ALA A 506 -9.23 -22.41 -9.02
CA ALA A 506 -8.81 -21.16 -8.36
C ALA A 506 -7.28 -20.98 -8.23
N GLU A 507 -6.49 -21.88 -8.82
CA GLU A 507 -5.06 -22.07 -8.52
C GLU A 507 -4.12 -21.75 -9.70
N ASP A 508 -4.61 -21.46 -10.91
CA ASP A 508 -3.75 -21.26 -12.08
C ASP A 508 -2.95 -19.94 -12.03
N PRO A 509 -1.60 -19.98 -11.89
CA PRO A 509 -0.79 -18.78 -11.91
C PRO A 509 -0.69 -18.13 -13.30
N ALA A 510 -1.10 -18.79 -14.39
CA ALA A 510 -0.82 -18.34 -15.75
C ALA A 510 -1.38 -16.93 -16.09
N GLY A 511 -0.72 -16.27 -17.04
CA GLY A 511 -1.11 -15.02 -17.67
C GLY A 511 -0.98 -13.77 -16.82
N GLN A 512 -0.18 -13.75 -15.74
CA GLN A 512 -0.04 -12.55 -14.92
C GLN A 512 0.45 -11.33 -15.71
N ILE A 513 1.30 -11.51 -16.74
CA ILE A 513 1.75 -10.39 -17.59
C ILE A 513 0.59 -9.83 -18.43
N GLN A 514 -0.28 -10.70 -18.97
CA GLN A 514 -1.52 -10.29 -19.64
C GLN A 514 -2.52 -9.64 -18.66
N LYS A 515 -2.79 -10.28 -17.52
CA LYS A 515 -3.68 -9.78 -16.46
C LYS A 515 -3.24 -8.39 -15.98
N ALA A 516 -1.94 -8.15 -15.80
CA ALA A 516 -1.38 -6.85 -15.43
C ALA A 516 -1.61 -5.74 -16.47
N LEU A 517 -1.92 -6.08 -17.73
CA LEU A 517 -2.08 -5.13 -18.84
C LEU A 517 -3.51 -5.05 -19.40
N CYS A 518 -4.38 -6.02 -19.12
CA CYS A 518 -5.75 -6.08 -19.65
C CYS A 518 -6.69 -4.97 -19.15
N LYS A 519 -6.39 -4.29 -18.03
CA LYS A 519 -7.19 -3.18 -17.49
C LYS A 519 -6.28 -2.08 -16.93
N GLY A 520 -6.63 -0.82 -17.17
CA GLY A 520 -5.94 0.34 -16.58
C GLY A 520 -5.87 0.25 -15.05
N GLU A 521 -6.99 -0.05 -14.39
CA GLU A 521 -7.06 -0.27 -12.94
C GLU A 521 -6.10 -1.34 -12.41
N TRP A 522 -5.89 -2.44 -13.15
CA TRP A 522 -4.99 -3.53 -12.76
C TRP A 522 -3.53 -3.16 -13.02
N PHE A 523 -3.25 -2.47 -14.12
CA PHE A 523 -1.94 -1.91 -14.41
C PHE A 523 -1.53 -0.92 -13.32
N GLU A 524 -2.35 0.08 -13.02
CA GLU A 524 -2.08 1.07 -11.99
C GLU A 524 -1.98 0.45 -10.58
N LYS A 525 -2.93 -0.40 -10.18
CA LYS A 525 -2.97 -0.99 -8.82
C LYS A 525 -1.77 -1.89 -8.52
N TRP A 526 -1.29 -2.68 -9.48
CA TRP A 526 -0.25 -3.68 -9.22
C TRP A 526 0.67 -3.99 -10.40
N GLY A 527 0.22 -3.87 -11.65
CA GLY A 527 1.04 -4.14 -12.84
C GLY A 527 2.32 -3.28 -12.89
N THR A 528 2.21 -1.98 -12.56
CA THR A 528 3.34 -1.03 -12.47
C THR A 528 4.39 -1.39 -11.42
N HIS A 529 4.08 -2.30 -10.49
CA HIS A 529 5.00 -2.79 -9.46
C HIS A 529 5.46 -4.23 -9.73
N TYR A 530 4.58 -5.09 -10.24
CA TYR A 530 4.87 -6.48 -10.59
C TYR A 530 5.78 -6.63 -11.82
N LEU A 531 5.47 -5.93 -12.92
CA LEU A 531 6.16 -6.10 -14.20
C LEU A 531 7.67 -5.77 -14.13
N PRO A 532 8.14 -4.74 -13.38
CA PRO A 532 9.56 -4.53 -13.11
C PRO A 532 10.24 -5.67 -12.33
N SER A 533 9.54 -6.33 -11.40
CA SER A 533 10.10 -7.43 -10.62
C SER A 533 10.33 -8.67 -11.49
N VAL A 534 9.35 -9.01 -12.34
CA VAL A 534 9.46 -10.09 -13.34
C VAL A 534 10.53 -9.80 -14.40
N LEU A 535 10.69 -8.54 -14.82
CA LEU A 535 11.80 -8.14 -15.69
C LEU A 535 13.16 -8.44 -15.04
N HIS A 536 13.33 -8.16 -13.75
CA HIS A 536 14.56 -8.50 -13.02
C HIS A 536 14.75 -10.02 -12.88
N ALA A 537 13.70 -10.78 -12.58
CA ALA A 537 13.75 -12.25 -12.53
C ALA A 537 14.22 -12.85 -13.87
N TYR A 538 13.66 -12.39 -14.99
CA TYR A 538 14.01 -12.86 -16.33
C TYR A 538 15.40 -12.44 -16.80
N ARG A 539 15.76 -11.18 -16.61
CA ARG A 539 17.07 -10.61 -16.97
C ARG A 539 18.20 -11.26 -16.17
N ASN A 540 18.05 -11.30 -14.85
CA ASN A 540 19.04 -11.89 -13.96
C ASN A 540 18.96 -13.42 -13.95
N GLN A 541 17.97 -14.06 -14.60
CA GLN A 541 17.76 -15.51 -14.63
C GLN A 541 17.67 -16.12 -13.22
N LEU A 542 16.88 -15.49 -12.36
CA LEU A 542 16.63 -15.87 -10.96
C LEU A 542 15.17 -16.25 -10.76
N CYS A 543 14.90 -17.25 -9.91
CA CYS A 543 13.57 -17.48 -9.38
C CYS A 543 13.38 -16.62 -8.12
N LEU A 544 12.37 -15.74 -8.10
CA LEU A 544 12.12 -14.80 -6.99
C LEU A 544 10.87 -15.16 -6.15
N ASN A 545 9.98 -16.02 -6.66
CA ASN A 545 8.74 -16.44 -6.01
C ASN A 545 8.16 -17.69 -6.72
N GLU A 546 7.09 -18.27 -6.16
CA GLU A 546 6.44 -19.47 -6.72
C GLU A 546 5.25 -19.22 -7.66
N LYS A 547 4.98 -17.98 -8.05
CA LYS A 547 3.84 -17.61 -8.90
C LYS A 547 4.24 -17.24 -10.35
N ASP A 548 5.54 -17.23 -10.67
CA ASP A 548 6.06 -16.99 -12.03
C ASP A 548 6.64 -18.28 -12.65
N PRO A 549 5.85 -19.07 -13.44
CA PRO A 549 6.30 -20.28 -14.12
C PRO A 549 7.62 -20.19 -14.90
N GLY A 550 7.88 -19.12 -15.64
CA GLY A 550 9.13 -18.94 -16.39
C GLY A 550 10.37 -18.88 -15.49
N PRO A 551 10.45 -17.92 -14.55
CA PRO A 551 11.50 -17.81 -13.55
C PRO A 551 11.77 -19.07 -12.73
N LYS A 552 10.77 -19.92 -12.44
CA LYS A 552 10.99 -21.23 -11.78
C LYS A 552 12.01 -22.09 -12.52
N MET A 553 12.01 -22.08 -13.85
CA MET A 553 12.85 -22.99 -14.65
C MET A 553 14.36 -22.79 -14.46
N TYR A 554 14.79 -21.68 -13.86
CA TYR A 554 16.20 -21.43 -13.54
C TYR A 554 16.70 -22.21 -12.30
N VAL A 555 15.81 -22.79 -11.49
CA VAL A 555 16.17 -23.51 -10.25
C VAL A 555 15.71 -24.97 -10.19
N VAL A 556 14.82 -25.44 -11.08
CA VAL A 556 14.23 -26.80 -11.09
C VAL A 556 15.25 -27.97 -10.98
N ASN A 557 16.50 -27.77 -11.39
CA ASN A 557 17.56 -28.78 -11.31
C ASN A 557 18.72 -28.38 -10.37
N ASN A 558 18.46 -27.53 -9.37
CA ASN A 558 19.47 -27.00 -8.45
C ASN A 558 19.18 -27.41 -7.00
N ALA A 559 19.60 -28.63 -6.63
CA ALA A 559 19.38 -29.17 -5.29
C ALA A 559 19.95 -28.32 -4.14
N LEU A 560 20.95 -27.46 -4.39
CA LEU A 560 21.44 -26.49 -3.40
C LEU A 560 20.41 -25.37 -3.15
N PHE A 561 19.74 -24.91 -4.21
CA PHE A 561 18.65 -23.92 -4.09
C PHE A 561 17.50 -24.49 -3.26
N ASP A 562 17.03 -25.68 -3.62
CA ASP A 562 15.91 -26.34 -2.94
C ASP A 562 16.23 -26.66 -1.48
N HIS A 563 17.46 -27.09 -1.18
CA HIS A 563 17.92 -27.30 0.20
C HIS A 563 17.87 -26.03 1.05
N PHE A 564 18.47 -24.92 0.61
CA PHE A 564 18.46 -23.67 1.39
C PHE A 564 17.08 -23.02 1.43
N LYS A 565 16.24 -23.22 0.41
CA LYS A 565 14.84 -22.80 0.39
C LYS A 565 14.01 -23.58 1.43
N GLN A 566 14.18 -24.90 1.50
CA GLN A 566 13.48 -25.74 2.48
C GLN A 566 13.91 -25.39 3.91
N LEU A 567 15.23 -25.35 4.17
CA LEU A 567 15.80 -24.98 5.47
C LEU A 567 15.28 -23.62 5.96
N GLN A 568 15.16 -22.65 5.05
CA GLN A 568 14.57 -21.35 5.38
C GLN A 568 13.07 -21.46 5.67
N SER A 569 12.32 -22.31 4.96
CA SER A 569 10.89 -22.56 5.21
C SER A 569 10.64 -23.24 6.55
N ASP A 570 11.44 -24.25 6.91
CA ASP A 570 11.35 -24.94 8.21
C ASP A 570 11.61 -23.98 9.38
N ALA A 571 12.50 -23.00 9.17
CA ALA A 571 12.73 -21.90 10.11
C ALA A 571 11.53 -20.94 10.21
N TRP A 572 10.77 -20.70 9.13
CA TRP A 572 9.54 -19.90 9.18
C TRP A 572 8.43 -20.58 9.97
N ASP A 573 8.12 -21.85 9.67
CA ASP A 573 7.14 -22.66 10.44
C ASP A 573 7.45 -22.61 11.95
N THR A 574 8.74 -22.72 12.30
CA THR A 574 9.21 -22.65 13.69
C THR A 574 8.94 -21.28 14.34
N ILE A 575 9.07 -20.17 13.60
CA ILE A 575 8.74 -18.82 14.12
C ILE A 575 7.24 -18.67 14.34
N GLU A 576 6.40 -19.08 13.38
CA GLU A 576 4.95 -18.90 13.48
C GLU A 576 4.37 -19.73 14.65
N ILE A 577 4.86 -20.95 14.85
CA ILE A 577 4.55 -21.77 16.05
C ILE A 577 5.00 -21.08 17.35
N ARG A 578 6.16 -20.40 17.36
CA ARG A 578 6.66 -19.67 18.54
C ARG A 578 5.83 -18.42 18.84
N LEU A 579 5.45 -17.66 17.81
CA LEU A 579 4.60 -16.47 17.95
C LEU A 579 3.19 -16.85 18.41
N ALA A 580 2.59 -17.90 17.85
CA ALA A 580 1.28 -18.39 18.27
C ALA A 580 1.25 -18.78 19.76
N LYS A 581 2.29 -19.47 20.26
CA LYS A 581 2.43 -19.82 21.69
C LYS A 581 2.52 -18.57 22.57
N LEU A 582 3.39 -17.62 22.22
CA LEU A 582 3.56 -16.37 22.98
C LEU A 582 2.27 -15.55 23.03
N LEU A 583 1.46 -15.53 21.96
CA LEU A 583 0.16 -14.86 21.95
C LEU A 583 -0.87 -15.53 22.89
N VAL A 584 -0.88 -16.87 22.96
CA VAL A 584 -1.73 -17.62 23.91
C VAL A 584 -1.27 -17.39 25.35
N GLU A 585 0.03 -17.52 25.64
CA GLU A 585 0.60 -17.34 26.99
C GLU A 585 0.28 -15.94 27.56
N ASN A 586 0.43 -14.88 26.76
CA ASN A 586 0.09 -13.52 27.18
C ASN A 586 -1.44 -13.34 27.44
N ALA A 587 -2.29 -14.05 26.72
CA ALA A 587 -3.75 -14.03 26.92
C ALA A 587 -4.21 -14.84 28.15
N GLU A 588 -3.40 -15.78 28.65
CA GLU A 588 -3.67 -16.52 29.88
C GLU A 588 -3.15 -15.78 31.13
N VAL A 589 -1.98 -15.12 31.05
CA VAL A 589 -1.44 -14.28 32.14
C VAL A 589 -2.44 -13.18 32.53
N GLN A 590 -3.04 -12.49 31.55
CA GLN A 590 -4.04 -11.43 31.81
C GLN A 590 -5.33 -11.94 32.49
N LYS A 591 -5.63 -13.25 32.45
CA LYS A 591 -6.78 -13.82 33.17
C LYS A 591 -6.46 -14.10 34.64
N CYS A 592 -5.20 -14.36 34.98
CA CYS A 592 -4.80 -14.78 36.33
C CYS A 592 -4.73 -13.64 37.36
N GLU A 593 -4.47 -12.39 36.93
CA GLU A 593 -4.31 -11.25 37.85
C GLU A 593 -5.63 -10.68 38.41
N SER A 594 -6.78 -11.24 38.03
CA SER A 594 -8.13 -10.77 38.46
C SER A 594 -8.76 -11.60 39.60
N GLY A 595 -7.95 -12.36 40.35
CA GLY A 595 -8.42 -13.33 41.35
C GLY A 595 -7.88 -13.17 42.79
N SER A 596 -8.79 -12.76 43.70
CA SER A 596 -8.83 -13.07 45.15
C SER A 596 -8.15 -12.16 46.21
N ASN A 597 -9.00 -11.74 47.14
CA ASN A 597 -8.84 -11.59 48.60
C ASN A 597 -8.12 -10.37 49.25
N LEU A 598 -8.79 -9.84 50.28
CA LEU A 598 -8.34 -8.79 51.19
C LEU A 598 -7.65 -9.37 52.44
N LEU A 599 -6.80 -8.58 53.11
CA LEU A 599 -6.90 -8.30 54.56
C LEU A 599 -5.97 -7.15 55.00
N SER A 600 -6.05 -6.75 56.28
CA SER A 600 -5.56 -5.47 56.82
C SER A 600 -4.22 -5.53 57.57
N GLY A 601 -3.45 -4.43 57.53
CA GLY A 601 -2.30 -4.20 58.43
C GLY A 601 -1.51 -2.93 58.11
N SER A 602 -1.16 -2.13 59.13
CA SER A 602 -0.30 -0.93 58.99
C SER A 602 1.15 -1.20 59.44
N PRO A 603 2.18 -0.56 58.85
CA PRO A 603 3.58 -0.97 59.02
C PRO A 603 4.42 -0.12 60.01
N PRO A 604 5.46 -0.70 60.63
CA PRO A 604 6.52 0.04 61.32
C PRO A 604 7.88 0.05 60.59
N SER A 605 8.17 1.16 59.91
CA SER A 605 9.45 1.92 59.94
C SER A 605 10.86 1.26 59.79
N TYR A 606 11.60 1.71 58.75
CA TYR A 606 13.09 1.84 58.63
C TYR A 606 13.96 0.54 58.60
N ALA A 607 15.12 0.47 57.91
CA ALA A 607 15.87 1.51 57.17
C ALA A 607 16.59 1.01 55.88
N ALA A 608 16.60 1.89 54.86
CA ALA A 608 17.66 2.16 53.88
C ALA A 608 18.45 1.03 53.17
N SER A 609 18.24 0.91 51.84
CA SER A 609 19.33 1.18 50.89
C SER A 609 18.86 1.59 49.46
N ARG A 610 19.22 2.82 49.06
CA ARG A 610 19.50 3.33 47.70
C ARG A 610 18.53 3.06 46.52
N CYS A 611 17.68 4.06 46.26
CA CYS A 611 17.35 4.65 44.94
C CYS A 611 16.88 3.76 43.76
N MET A 612 15.58 3.79 43.48
CA MET A 612 14.99 4.41 42.26
C MET A 612 13.50 4.73 42.48
N PRO A 613 13.02 5.98 42.28
CA PRO A 613 11.59 6.29 42.37
C PRO A 613 10.91 6.48 41.00
N ALA A 614 9.85 5.70 40.77
CA ALA A 614 8.73 5.90 39.82
C ALA A 614 9.02 6.18 38.33
N LEU A 615 8.35 5.43 37.45
CA LEU A 615 8.15 5.84 36.06
C LEU A 615 7.28 7.12 35.99
N PRO A 616 7.58 8.07 35.09
CA PRO A 616 6.60 9.07 34.66
C PRO A 616 5.41 8.40 33.96
N PRO A 617 4.20 8.99 34.00
CA PRO A 617 3.09 8.52 33.18
C PRO A 617 3.39 8.68 31.69
N ALA A 618 2.80 7.82 30.85
CA ALA A 618 2.97 7.88 29.40
C ALA A 618 2.62 9.28 28.85
N PRO A 619 3.44 9.86 27.96
CA PRO A 619 3.22 11.22 27.47
C PRO A 619 1.95 11.29 26.64
N ARG A 620 1.03 12.19 27.03
CA ARG A 620 -0.13 12.55 26.21
C ARG A 620 0.35 13.07 24.85
N ILE A 621 -0.17 12.52 23.75
CA ILE A 621 0.08 13.04 22.41
C ILE A 621 -0.50 14.46 22.33
N SER A 622 0.38 15.45 22.28
CA SER A 622 0.02 16.86 22.20
C SER A 622 -0.04 17.32 20.74
N MET A 623 -1.04 18.12 20.41
CA MET A 623 -1.17 18.77 19.09
C MET A 623 0.00 19.71 18.75
N ALA A 624 0.89 19.99 19.70
CA ALA A 624 2.17 20.67 19.47
C ALA A 624 3.07 19.96 18.43
N ILE A 625 2.91 18.65 18.21
CA ILE A 625 3.73 17.88 17.24
C ILE A 625 3.56 18.40 15.79
N TYR A 626 2.37 18.94 15.44
CA TYR A 626 2.14 19.60 14.14
C TYR A 626 2.45 21.10 14.14
N ASN A 627 2.87 21.66 15.28
CA ASN A 627 3.09 23.09 15.48
C ASN A 627 4.43 23.32 16.22
N ASN A 628 5.51 22.83 15.60
CA ASN A 628 6.85 22.80 16.18
C ASN A 628 7.39 24.24 16.42
N PRO A 629 7.63 24.65 17.69
CA PRO A 629 8.12 25.98 18.03
C PRO A 629 9.66 26.07 18.08
N ASP A 630 10.38 24.96 17.96
CA ASP A 630 11.81 24.82 18.34
C ASP A 630 12.80 25.36 17.30
N ASN A 631 12.37 26.28 16.45
CA ASN A 631 13.24 27.21 15.74
C ASN A 631 12.53 28.57 15.49
N PRO A 632 12.37 29.42 16.54
CA PRO A 632 12.21 30.87 16.39
C PRO A 632 13.16 31.48 15.35
N CYS A 633 12.79 32.62 14.75
CA CYS A 633 13.41 33.03 13.48
C CYS A 633 14.85 33.56 13.60
N PHE A 634 15.08 34.63 14.36
CA PHE A 634 16.30 35.45 14.28
C PHE A 634 17.04 35.52 15.62
N ALA A 635 18.31 35.12 15.66
CA ALA A 635 19.09 35.16 16.90
C ALA A 635 19.26 36.61 17.42
N ALA A 636 19.32 36.77 18.74
CA ALA A 636 19.36 38.06 19.43
C ALA A 636 20.31 39.15 18.87
N PRO A 637 21.53 38.85 18.37
CA PRO A 637 22.43 39.87 17.80
C PRO A 637 22.11 40.27 16.35
N SER A 638 21.35 39.47 15.60
CA SER A 638 20.99 39.71 14.19
C SER A 638 20.28 41.06 14.03
N ARG A 639 20.52 41.77 12.92
CA ARG A 639 20.07 43.17 12.76
C ARG A 639 19.02 43.33 11.68
N ILE A 640 17.81 43.74 12.07
CA ILE A 640 16.69 44.04 11.17
C ILE A 640 16.74 45.50 10.71
N LEU A 641 16.39 45.74 9.44
CA LEU A 641 16.35 47.05 8.80
C LEU A 641 15.04 47.79 9.12
N LEU A 642 15.14 48.97 9.73
CA LEU A 642 13.99 49.84 9.94
C LEU A 642 13.63 50.64 8.68
N ALA A 643 12.38 51.11 8.59
CA ALA A 643 11.92 51.96 7.50
C ALA A 643 12.73 53.28 7.36
N SER A 644 13.39 53.73 8.43
CA SER A 644 14.31 54.88 8.44
C SER A 644 15.74 54.56 7.96
N GLY A 645 15.96 53.41 7.31
CA GLY A 645 17.28 52.97 6.83
C GLY A 645 18.25 52.49 7.93
N ARG A 646 17.93 52.72 9.21
CA ARG A 646 18.75 52.31 10.35
C ARG A 646 18.53 50.83 10.68
N ALA A 647 19.59 50.02 10.74
CA ALA A 647 19.49 48.62 11.18
C ALA A 647 19.68 48.49 12.71
N ILE A 648 18.77 47.81 13.41
CA ILE A 648 18.83 47.54 14.87
C ILE A 648 18.86 46.04 15.17
N PRO A 649 19.47 45.57 16.29
CA PRO A 649 19.38 44.17 16.71
C PRO A 649 17.91 43.75 16.97
N VAL A 650 17.49 42.55 16.56
CA VAL A 650 16.08 42.09 16.71
C VAL A 650 15.64 42.10 18.19
N ARG A 651 16.54 41.82 19.14
CA ARG A 651 16.26 41.96 20.59
C ARG A 651 15.82 43.36 21.05
N ARG A 652 16.07 44.41 20.25
CA ARG A 652 15.61 45.79 20.48
C ARG A 652 14.38 46.18 19.65
N LEU A 653 13.88 45.30 18.78
CA LEU A 653 12.62 45.50 18.07
C LEU A 653 11.44 45.43 19.05
N ARG A 654 10.38 46.20 18.78
CA ARG A 654 9.16 46.25 19.59
C ARG A 654 7.94 46.37 18.67
N PRO A 655 6.74 45.96 19.13
CA PRO A 655 5.49 46.35 18.48
C PRO A 655 5.43 47.87 18.26
N GLY A 656 4.77 48.31 17.19
CA GLY A 656 4.67 49.74 16.84
C GLY A 656 5.77 50.27 15.91
N VAL A 657 6.94 49.61 15.86
CA VAL A 657 8.10 50.03 15.06
C VAL A 657 7.89 49.74 13.57
N MET A 658 8.28 50.67 12.69
CA MET A 658 8.25 50.50 11.23
C MET A 658 9.52 49.83 10.70
N VAL A 659 9.37 48.69 10.02
CA VAL A 659 10.44 47.93 9.34
C VAL A 659 10.36 48.09 7.82
N SER A 660 11.47 47.84 7.14
CA SER A 660 11.52 47.84 5.68
C SER A 660 11.12 46.46 5.13
N THR A 661 10.19 46.45 4.17
CA THR A 661 9.75 45.28 3.39
C THR A 661 9.94 45.55 1.89
N PRO A 662 9.99 44.51 1.02
CA PRO A 662 10.12 44.68 -0.43
C PRO A 662 9.04 45.56 -1.08
N VAL A 663 7.85 45.66 -0.49
CA VAL A 663 6.71 46.45 -1.01
C VAL A 663 6.40 47.70 -0.16
N GLY A 664 7.37 48.14 0.66
CA GLY A 664 7.32 49.39 1.42
C GLY A 664 7.40 49.22 2.95
N PRO A 665 7.36 50.32 3.73
CA PRO A 665 7.35 50.28 5.18
C PRO A 665 6.11 49.56 5.76
N ARG A 666 6.30 48.61 6.68
CA ARG A 666 5.23 47.97 7.46
C ARG A 666 5.51 48.06 8.96
N ARG A 667 4.46 48.13 9.78
CA ARG A 667 4.61 48.10 11.24
C ARG A 667 4.78 46.68 11.74
N VAL A 668 5.59 46.52 12.77
CA VAL A 668 5.63 45.32 13.59
C VAL A 668 4.40 45.27 14.49
N ALA A 669 3.56 44.26 14.30
CA ALA A 669 2.39 44.00 15.14
C ALA A 669 2.75 43.25 16.42
N ALA A 670 3.67 42.27 16.34
CA ALA A 670 4.21 41.57 17.51
C ALA A 670 5.68 41.16 17.32
N VAL A 671 6.39 41.01 18.44
CA VAL A 671 7.72 40.39 18.50
C VAL A 671 7.67 39.31 19.59
N MET A 672 7.83 38.05 19.19
CA MET A 672 7.95 36.93 20.11
C MET A 672 9.42 36.74 20.47
N LYS A 673 9.73 36.60 21.76
CA LYS A 673 11.04 36.16 22.24
C LYS A 673 10.92 34.72 22.73
N THR A 674 11.79 33.84 22.23
CA THR A 674 12.01 32.51 22.79
C THR A 674 13.38 32.48 23.47
N VAL A 675 13.44 31.91 24.67
CA VAL A 675 14.68 31.71 25.43
C VAL A 675 15.07 30.25 25.25
N CYS A 676 16.25 29.99 24.68
CA CYS A 676 16.68 28.64 24.31
C CYS A 676 17.94 28.24 25.09
N ALA A 677 17.97 27.00 25.60
CA ALA A 677 19.11 26.44 26.33
C ALA A 677 20.25 26.05 25.38
N ASP A 678 19.93 25.33 24.30
CA ASP A 678 20.81 25.01 23.18
C ASP A 678 20.02 25.14 21.87
N THR A 679 20.55 25.88 20.89
CA THR A 679 19.84 26.13 19.61
C THR A 679 20.73 25.81 18.42
N ALA A 680 20.18 25.14 17.40
CA ALA A 680 20.81 25.03 16.09
C ALA A 680 20.69 26.35 15.31
N LEU A 681 21.79 26.89 14.77
CA LEU A 681 21.81 28.16 14.03
C LEU A 681 22.79 28.09 12.85
N CYS A 682 22.42 28.73 11.74
CA CYS A 682 23.24 28.94 10.56
C CYS A 682 23.70 30.41 10.49
N ARG A 683 24.95 30.62 10.03
CA ARG A 683 25.57 31.95 9.91
C ARG A 683 25.63 32.42 8.46
N LEU A 684 24.63 33.21 8.05
CA LEU A 684 24.58 33.83 6.72
C LEU A 684 25.21 35.23 6.78
N GLY A 685 26.54 35.28 6.93
CA GLY A 685 27.31 36.51 7.05
C GLY A 685 26.98 37.30 8.32
N LYS A 686 26.22 38.40 8.20
CA LYS A 686 25.76 39.24 9.33
C LYS A 686 24.41 38.80 9.92
N LEU A 687 23.79 37.77 9.33
CA LEU A 687 22.56 37.15 9.80
C LEU A 687 22.90 35.84 10.53
N LEU A 688 22.47 35.73 11.79
CA LEU A 688 22.45 34.46 12.54
C LEU A 688 20.98 34.06 12.72
N ILE A 689 20.63 32.91 12.16
CA ILE A 689 19.26 32.52 11.83
C ILE A 689 19.11 31.01 12.01
N THR A 690 17.90 30.53 12.28
CA THR A 690 17.65 29.10 12.46
C THR A 690 17.68 28.34 11.12
N PRO A 691 18.11 27.06 11.08
CA PRO A 691 18.45 26.35 9.84
C PRO A 691 17.31 26.26 8.82
N TRP A 692 16.07 26.33 9.29
CA TRP A 692 14.85 26.10 8.52
C TRP A 692 13.99 27.36 8.33
N HIS A 693 14.48 28.56 8.66
CA HIS A 693 13.73 29.80 8.43
C HIS A 693 14.00 30.37 7.01
N PRO A 694 13.00 30.47 6.11
CA PRO A 694 13.24 30.84 4.71
C PRO A 694 13.94 32.20 4.52
N VAL A 695 14.98 32.20 3.69
CA VAL A 695 15.69 33.38 3.22
C VAL A 695 15.69 33.44 1.69
N LEU A 696 15.57 34.63 1.13
CA LEU A 696 15.73 34.85 -0.30
C LEU A 696 17.22 34.88 -0.64
N ASP A 697 17.69 33.97 -1.50
CA ASP A 697 19.03 34.12 -2.06
C ASP A 697 19.07 35.12 -3.21
N ALA A 698 20.13 35.94 -3.23
CA ALA A 698 20.30 37.02 -4.19
C ALA A 698 20.96 36.56 -5.51
N GLY A 699 21.68 35.43 -5.50
CA GLY A 699 22.23 34.82 -6.71
C GLY A 699 21.20 33.96 -7.43
N ALA A 700 20.58 33.02 -6.70
CA ALA A 700 19.58 32.10 -7.25
C ALA A 700 18.17 32.72 -7.43
N ARG A 701 17.92 33.92 -6.87
CA ARG A 701 16.63 34.65 -6.93
C ARG A 701 15.42 33.87 -6.39
N MET A 702 15.66 32.88 -5.52
CA MET A 702 14.66 31.96 -4.98
C MET A 702 14.77 31.87 -3.45
N TRP A 703 13.66 31.48 -2.80
CA TRP A 703 13.64 31.21 -1.36
C TRP A 703 14.30 29.87 -1.07
N VAL A 704 15.21 29.85 -0.09
CA VAL A 704 15.99 28.68 0.35
C VAL A 704 16.10 28.65 1.86
N PHE A 705 16.46 27.49 2.42
CA PHE A 705 16.69 27.33 3.85
C PHE A 705 18.16 27.60 4.20
N PRO A 706 18.47 28.30 5.32
CA PRO A 706 19.84 28.55 5.75
C PRO A 706 20.73 27.30 5.85
N ALA A 707 20.16 26.13 6.20
CA ALA A 707 20.83 24.82 6.19
C ALA A 707 21.41 24.40 4.81
N GLN A 708 20.92 24.99 3.73
CA GLN A 708 21.37 24.75 2.35
C GLN A 708 22.47 25.72 1.92
N LEU A 709 22.76 26.76 2.73
CA LEU A 709 23.70 27.84 2.41
C LEU A 709 24.90 27.92 3.37
N ALA A 710 24.79 27.38 4.59
CA ALA A 710 25.85 27.34 5.59
C ALA A 710 25.64 26.19 6.58
N ASP A 711 26.72 25.74 7.20
CA ASP A 711 26.70 24.72 8.24
C ASP A 711 25.82 25.09 9.46
N VAL A 712 25.39 24.06 10.17
CA VAL A 712 24.53 24.17 11.37
C VAL A 712 25.39 24.09 12.63
N GLU A 713 25.60 25.22 13.28
CA GLU A 713 26.29 25.34 14.58
C GLU A 713 25.28 25.14 15.73
N ARG A 714 25.65 24.43 16.81
CA ARG A 714 24.88 24.46 18.07
C ARG A 714 25.39 25.57 18.99
N TRP A 715 24.47 26.41 19.47
CA TRP A 715 24.74 27.58 20.31
C TRP A 715 24.03 27.46 21.66
N SER A 716 24.80 27.30 22.74
CA SER A 716 24.27 27.33 24.11
C SER A 716 23.86 28.75 24.52
N LYS A 717 22.71 28.88 25.19
CA LYS A 717 22.16 30.12 25.78
C LYS A 717 21.95 31.26 24.78
N MET A 718 21.48 30.96 23.56
CA MET A 718 21.14 31.97 22.55
C MET A 718 19.63 32.26 22.54
N ASP A 719 19.26 33.46 22.97
CA ASP A 719 17.91 34.02 22.75
C ASP A 719 17.61 34.18 21.25
N VAL A 720 16.38 33.88 20.83
CA VAL A 720 15.95 33.96 19.42
C VAL A 720 14.56 34.59 19.32
N TYR A 721 14.29 35.30 18.22
CA TYR A 721 13.16 36.22 18.09
C TYR A 721 12.40 35.99 16.78
N SER A 722 11.08 35.92 16.86
CA SER A 722 10.18 35.87 15.70
C SER A 722 9.38 37.16 15.59
N VAL A 723 9.15 37.64 14.37
CA VAL A 723 8.51 38.93 14.08
C VAL A 723 7.20 38.68 13.34
N LEU A 724 6.14 39.42 13.71
CA LEU A 724 4.84 39.47 13.04
C LEU A 724 4.56 40.92 12.62
N LEU A 725 4.13 41.13 11.38
CA LEU A 725 3.80 42.46 10.84
C LEU A 725 2.28 42.73 10.84
N GLU A 726 1.90 43.99 10.58
CA GLU A 726 0.53 44.33 10.18
C GLU A 726 0.07 43.49 8.97
N ARG A 727 -1.19 43.06 8.97
CA ARG A 727 -1.77 42.29 7.85
C ARG A 727 -1.76 43.11 6.55
N ASP A 728 -1.42 42.44 5.45
CA ASP A 728 -1.40 42.94 4.08
C ASP A 728 -1.73 41.74 3.18
N GLY A 729 -2.50 41.95 2.11
CA GLY A 729 -2.92 40.87 1.20
C GLY A 729 -1.80 40.32 0.30
N ARG A 730 -0.64 40.98 0.26
CA ARG A 730 0.50 40.63 -0.60
C ARG A 730 1.57 39.85 0.20
N PRO A 731 1.96 38.63 -0.20
CA PRO A 731 2.97 37.84 0.52
C PRO A 731 4.29 38.59 0.75
N GLU A 732 4.70 39.42 -0.19
CA GLU A 732 5.94 40.21 -0.15
C GLU A 732 5.96 41.25 0.98
N ALA A 733 4.78 41.70 1.45
CA ALA A 733 4.69 42.60 2.61
C ALA A 733 5.04 41.91 3.93
N HIS A 734 5.10 40.57 3.94
CA HIS A 734 5.47 39.75 5.10
C HIS A 734 6.94 39.32 5.06
N ALA A 735 7.80 40.07 4.39
CA ALA A 735 9.25 39.85 4.36
C ALA A 735 10.03 41.05 4.93
N VAL A 736 11.09 40.78 5.70
CA VAL A 736 11.95 41.81 6.33
C VAL A 736 13.41 41.59 5.99
N ASN A 737 14.18 42.68 5.85
CA ASN A 737 15.63 42.56 5.67
C ASN A 737 16.33 42.40 7.02
N VAL A 738 17.02 41.27 7.22
CA VAL A 738 17.81 40.98 8.43
C VAL A 738 19.23 40.60 8.03
N GLY A 739 20.22 41.31 8.56
CA GLY A 739 21.65 41.09 8.25
C GLY A 739 22.05 41.34 6.78
N GLY A 740 21.15 41.86 5.94
CA GLY A 740 21.34 42.05 4.50
C GLY A 740 20.52 41.09 3.63
N LYS A 741 19.96 40.00 4.17
CA LYS A 741 19.10 39.04 3.45
C LYS A 741 17.61 39.34 3.71
N TRP A 742 16.76 39.13 2.71
CA TRP A 742 15.32 39.13 2.92
C TRP A 742 14.89 37.80 3.54
N CYS A 743 14.09 37.88 4.61
CA CYS A 743 13.62 36.74 5.40
C CYS A 743 12.11 36.86 5.55
N VAL A 744 11.35 35.74 5.53
CA VAL A 744 9.90 35.78 5.80
C VAL A 744 9.63 36.16 7.28
N THR A 745 8.42 36.61 7.57
CA THR A 745 7.91 36.86 8.93
C THR A 745 6.76 35.92 9.25
N LEU A 746 6.39 35.83 10.54
CA LEU A 746 5.18 35.12 10.95
C LEU A 746 3.97 35.73 10.24
N GLY A 747 3.06 34.88 9.74
CA GLY A 747 1.87 35.32 8.99
C GLY A 747 2.05 35.42 7.47
N HIS A 748 3.24 35.19 6.92
CA HIS A 748 3.44 35.10 5.47
C HIS A 748 2.51 34.05 4.83
N GLY A 749 1.66 34.49 3.89
CA GLY A 749 0.66 33.64 3.23
C GLY A 749 -0.70 33.56 3.94
N ILE A 750 -0.83 34.11 5.15
CA ILE A 750 -2.11 34.17 5.88
C ILE A 750 -2.89 35.41 5.42
N VAL A 751 -3.43 35.33 4.20
CA VAL A 751 -4.29 36.36 3.60
C VAL A 751 -5.65 36.45 4.30
N GLU A 752 -6.22 35.31 4.68
CA GLU A 752 -7.41 35.22 5.52
C GLU A 752 -7.10 34.42 6.79
N ALA A 753 -7.69 34.84 7.91
CA ALA A 753 -7.62 34.11 9.17
C ALA A 753 -8.78 34.50 10.07
N THR A 754 -9.81 33.65 10.04
CA THR A 754 -10.63 33.33 11.20
C THR A 754 -9.70 32.99 12.38
N ARG A 755 -9.98 33.56 13.55
CA ARG A 755 -9.09 33.43 14.72
C ARG A 755 -9.35 32.10 15.43
N PRO A 756 -8.31 31.29 15.73
CA PRO A 756 -8.41 30.28 16.77
C PRO A 756 -8.34 30.96 18.14
N SER A 757 -9.49 31.39 18.66
CA SER A 757 -9.72 31.56 20.09
C SER A 757 -10.70 30.48 20.54
N ALA A 758 -10.29 29.66 21.51
CA ALA A 758 -11.06 28.55 22.09
C ALA A 758 -12.48 28.98 22.55
N PRO A 759 -13.48 28.06 22.60
CA PRO A 759 -13.34 26.61 22.81
C PRO A 759 -13.88 25.68 21.71
N THR A 760 -13.67 24.38 21.90
CA THR A 760 -14.19 23.24 21.13
C THR A 760 -15.67 22.94 21.44
N MET A 761 -16.58 23.88 21.14
CA MET A 761 -17.99 23.78 21.57
C MET A 761 -18.92 22.96 20.64
N GLY A 762 -18.38 22.21 19.67
CA GLY A 762 -19.18 21.48 18.66
C GLY A 762 -20.13 20.43 19.26
N LEU A 763 -19.63 19.58 20.17
CA LEU A 763 -20.41 18.51 20.79
C LEU A 763 -20.82 18.79 22.24
N GLU A 764 -20.17 19.71 22.94
CA GLU A 764 -20.38 19.98 24.39
C GLU A 764 -21.85 20.32 24.76
N ASN A 765 -22.63 20.82 23.79
CA ASN A 765 -24.00 21.30 23.98
C ASN A 765 -25.10 20.26 23.65
N ILE A 766 -24.73 19.01 23.34
CA ILE A 766 -25.63 17.94 22.88
C ILE A 766 -25.85 16.93 24.00
N LYS A 767 -27.10 16.61 24.36
CA LYS A 767 -27.38 15.66 25.45
C LYS A 767 -27.11 14.21 25.07
N LYS A 768 -27.57 13.76 23.89
CA LYS A 768 -27.46 12.38 23.42
C LYS A 768 -27.05 12.31 21.95
N ILE A 769 -26.13 11.40 21.62
CA ILE A 769 -25.66 11.11 20.27
C ILE A 769 -26.03 9.66 19.93
N VAL A 770 -26.75 9.45 18.83
CA VAL A 770 -27.18 8.15 18.34
C VAL A 770 -26.63 7.92 16.93
N LEU A 771 -25.94 6.79 16.74
CA LEU A 771 -25.42 6.36 15.44
C LEU A 771 -26.48 5.54 14.69
N VAL A 772 -26.66 5.78 13.39
CA VAL A 772 -27.48 4.91 12.53
C VAL A 772 -26.56 4.14 11.59
N LEU A 773 -26.49 2.83 11.79
CA LEU A 773 -25.57 1.91 11.13
C LEU A 773 -26.30 0.98 10.16
N SER A 774 -25.59 0.41 9.19
CA SER A 774 -26.13 -0.64 8.32
C SER A 774 -25.01 -1.45 7.65
N GLY A 775 -25.07 -2.78 7.69
CA GLY A 775 -24.01 -3.63 7.13
C GLY A 775 -23.87 -3.59 5.60
N LYS A 776 -24.89 -3.14 4.86
CA LYS A 776 -24.85 -3.00 3.39
C LYS A 776 -25.56 -1.73 2.91
N GLY A 777 -25.15 -1.22 1.75
CA GLY A 777 -25.84 -0.13 1.07
C GLY A 777 -27.24 -0.52 0.59
N GLY A 778 -28.12 0.46 0.41
CA GLY A 778 -29.46 0.26 -0.16
C GLY A 778 -30.54 -0.26 0.80
N VAL A 779 -30.25 -0.49 2.09
CA VAL A 779 -31.28 -0.89 3.09
C VAL A 779 -32.23 0.26 3.52
N GLY A 780 -32.13 1.44 2.90
CA GLY A 780 -32.91 2.62 3.27
C GLY A 780 -32.48 3.28 4.59
N LYS A 781 -31.26 3.04 5.07
CA LYS A 781 -30.64 3.63 6.29
C LYS A 781 -31.03 5.11 6.49
N SER A 782 -30.72 5.97 5.52
CA SER A 782 -30.97 7.42 5.60
C SER A 782 -32.46 7.78 5.72
N SER A 783 -33.37 6.96 5.18
CA SER A 783 -34.82 7.11 5.38
C SER A 783 -35.25 6.75 6.80
N ILE A 784 -34.64 5.72 7.42
CA ILE A 784 -34.82 5.42 8.84
C ILE A 784 -34.30 6.61 9.68
N THR A 785 -33.12 7.15 9.36
CA THR A 785 -32.54 8.32 10.05
C THR A 785 -33.46 9.55 9.99
N THR A 786 -34.02 9.86 8.80
CA THR A 786 -35.00 10.95 8.64
C THR A 786 -36.29 10.71 9.45
N GLN A 787 -36.84 9.49 9.43
CA GLN A 787 -38.10 9.20 10.11
C GLN A 787 -37.96 9.12 11.64
N LEU A 788 -36.81 8.66 12.15
CA LEU A 788 -36.43 8.80 13.56
C LEU A 788 -36.33 10.29 13.96
N ALA A 789 -35.71 11.13 13.13
CA ALA A 789 -35.56 12.55 13.40
C ALA A 789 -36.90 13.30 13.46
N LEU A 790 -37.77 13.06 12.47
CA LEU A 790 -39.12 13.65 12.44
C LEU A 790 -39.96 13.20 13.63
N SER A 791 -39.86 11.92 14.02
CA SER A 791 -40.63 11.37 15.14
C SER A 791 -40.14 11.86 16.51
N LEU A 792 -38.82 12.01 16.70
CA LEU A 792 -38.25 12.68 17.88
C LEU A 792 -38.71 14.14 17.97
N ALA A 793 -38.69 14.87 16.85
CA ALA A 793 -39.16 16.25 16.81
C ALA A 793 -40.67 16.35 17.12
N LEU A 794 -41.50 15.44 16.60
CA LEU A 794 -42.94 15.34 16.92
C LEU A 794 -43.24 14.99 18.39
N GLN A 795 -42.28 14.42 19.11
CA GLN A 795 -42.35 14.20 20.57
C GLN A 795 -41.83 15.42 21.37
N GLY A 796 -41.46 16.51 20.69
CA GLY A 796 -41.06 17.79 21.29
C GLY A 796 -39.56 17.99 21.45
N HIS A 797 -38.73 17.02 21.06
CA HIS A 797 -37.28 17.09 21.24
C HIS A 797 -36.57 18.01 20.24
N SER A 798 -35.47 18.62 20.65
CA SER A 798 -34.56 19.34 19.74
C SER A 798 -33.61 18.36 19.04
N VAL A 799 -33.68 18.30 17.70
CA VAL A 799 -33.04 17.23 16.91
C VAL A 799 -32.04 17.79 15.90
N GLY A 800 -30.85 17.21 15.88
CA GLY A 800 -29.85 17.39 14.84
C GLY A 800 -29.67 16.11 14.02
N VAL A 801 -29.44 16.25 12.72
CA VAL A 801 -29.03 15.13 11.85
C VAL A 801 -27.72 15.46 11.14
N LEU A 802 -26.69 14.66 11.38
CA LEU A 802 -25.40 14.75 10.71
C LEU A 802 -25.24 13.61 9.69
N ASP A 803 -25.25 13.96 8.42
CA ASP A 803 -25.00 13.07 7.29
C ASP A 803 -23.50 13.04 6.96
N ILE A 804 -22.89 11.88 7.17
CA ILE A 804 -21.51 11.56 6.79
C ILE A 804 -21.47 10.37 5.83
N ASP A 805 -22.57 10.05 5.13
CA ASP A 805 -22.57 9.03 4.07
C ASP A 805 -21.96 9.61 2.79
N LEU A 806 -20.63 9.73 2.80
CA LEU A 806 -19.81 10.29 1.72
C LEU A 806 -19.95 9.54 0.38
N THR A 807 -20.70 8.43 0.34
CA THR A 807 -20.96 7.64 -0.88
C THR A 807 -22.23 8.07 -1.61
N GLY A 808 -23.16 8.76 -0.93
CA GLY A 808 -24.43 9.19 -1.49
C GLY A 808 -25.21 10.09 -0.52
N PRO A 809 -24.78 11.35 -0.29
CA PRO A 809 -25.37 12.25 0.69
C PRO A 809 -26.83 12.58 0.31
N SER A 810 -27.77 11.86 0.94
CA SER A 810 -29.19 11.84 0.55
C SER A 810 -30.09 12.55 1.55
N VAL A 811 -29.61 12.79 2.76
CA VAL A 811 -30.39 13.40 3.86
C VAL A 811 -30.88 14.83 3.51
N PRO A 812 -30.13 15.69 2.80
CA PRO A 812 -30.65 16.99 2.32
C PRO A 812 -31.89 16.89 1.42
N ARG A 813 -31.97 15.83 0.60
CA ARG A 813 -33.11 15.54 -0.28
C ARG A 813 -34.29 15.01 0.54
N PHE A 814 -34.05 14.10 1.49
CA PHE A 814 -35.08 13.58 2.40
C PHE A 814 -35.75 14.69 3.24
N PHE A 815 -35.03 15.75 3.61
CA PHE A 815 -35.63 16.91 4.29
C PHE A 815 -36.13 18.02 3.35
N GLY A 816 -36.00 17.86 2.02
CA GLY A 816 -36.44 18.86 1.04
C GLY A 816 -35.62 20.16 1.01
N VAL A 817 -34.49 20.21 1.71
CA VAL A 817 -33.64 21.42 1.90
C VAL A 817 -32.39 21.43 1.02
N GLU A 818 -32.29 20.53 0.04
CA GLU A 818 -31.10 20.32 -0.82
C GLU A 818 -30.61 21.56 -1.58
N GLY A 819 -31.48 22.55 -1.82
CA GLY A 819 -31.09 23.84 -2.41
C GLY A 819 -30.46 24.85 -1.43
N SER A 820 -30.49 24.59 -0.12
CA SER A 820 -29.89 25.44 0.91
C SER A 820 -28.38 25.34 0.94
N LYS A 821 -27.72 26.42 1.37
CA LYS A 821 -26.26 26.49 1.51
C LYS A 821 -25.88 26.63 2.99
N VAL A 822 -24.82 25.93 3.40
CA VAL A 822 -24.27 26.05 4.76
C VAL A 822 -23.74 27.47 4.96
N THR A 823 -24.20 28.12 6.03
CA THR A 823 -23.72 29.44 6.42
C THR A 823 -22.51 29.29 7.34
N GLN A 824 -21.39 29.93 7.02
CA GLN A 824 -20.29 30.07 7.97
C GLN A 824 -20.55 31.26 8.90
N ALA A 825 -20.37 31.03 10.20
CA ALA A 825 -20.47 32.03 11.26
C ALA A 825 -19.17 32.10 12.07
N PRO A 826 -18.95 33.16 12.88
CA PRO A 826 -17.79 33.23 13.77
C PRO A 826 -17.79 32.09 14.79
N GLY A 827 -16.99 31.05 14.53
CA GLY A 827 -16.86 29.85 15.37
C GLY A 827 -17.10 28.52 14.61
N GLY A 828 -17.77 28.52 13.46
CA GLY A 828 -18.04 27.29 12.72
C GLY A 828 -19.11 27.39 11.63
N MET A 829 -19.58 26.24 11.20
CA MET A 829 -20.63 26.06 10.19
C MET A 829 -21.99 25.93 10.88
N VAL A 830 -22.96 26.77 10.51
CA VAL A 830 -24.34 26.69 11.01
C VAL A 830 -25.08 25.58 10.26
N PRO A 831 -25.72 24.61 10.94
CA PRO A 831 -26.55 23.60 10.29
C PRO A 831 -27.78 24.24 9.64
N VAL A 832 -28.31 23.59 8.59
CA VAL A 832 -29.49 24.06 7.87
C VAL A 832 -30.74 23.71 8.68
N PRO A 833 -31.59 24.68 9.08
CA PRO A 833 -32.86 24.37 9.72
C PRO A 833 -33.82 23.72 8.72
N VAL A 834 -34.49 22.66 9.14
CA VAL A 834 -35.57 21.98 8.39
C VAL A 834 -36.91 22.57 8.81
N HIS A 835 -37.11 22.75 10.12
CA HIS A 835 -38.16 23.59 10.69
C HIS A 835 -37.76 24.05 12.10
N GLU A 836 -38.29 25.19 12.51
CA GLU A 836 -38.17 25.69 13.87
C GLU A 836 -39.08 24.92 14.85
N ALA A 837 -39.00 25.25 16.13
CA ALA A 837 -39.95 24.80 17.13
C ALA A 837 -41.35 25.41 16.86
N GLN A 838 -42.39 24.58 16.83
CA GLN A 838 -43.75 24.99 16.44
C GLN A 838 -44.82 24.14 17.15
N THR A 839 -46.03 24.67 17.29
CA THR A 839 -47.19 23.89 17.78
C THR A 839 -48.06 23.50 16.60
N LEU A 840 -48.33 22.20 16.44
CA LEU A 840 -49.29 21.66 15.48
C LEU A 840 -50.62 21.31 16.15
N GLY A 841 -51.71 21.32 15.37
CA GLY A 841 -53.07 20.98 15.82
C GLY A 841 -53.89 22.18 16.33
N GLU A 842 -55.20 22.13 16.08
CA GLU A 842 -56.17 23.09 16.60
C GLU A 842 -56.94 22.52 17.82
N GLY A 843 -57.59 23.40 18.58
CA GLY A 843 -58.39 22.98 19.74
C GLY A 843 -57.56 22.31 20.86
N SER A 844 -57.96 21.10 21.24
CA SER A 844 -57.42 20.33 22.38
C SER A 844 -56.21 19.46 22.05
N GLU A 845 -55.89 19.25 20.78
CA GLU A 845 -54.85 18.28 20.34
C GLU A 845 -53.50 18.96 20.00
N LYS A 846 -53.20 20.07 20.68
CA LYS A 846 -51.97 20.84 20.47
C LYS A 846 -50.74 20.04 20.84
N ARG A 847 -49.94 19.67 19.84
CA ARG A 847 -48.62 19.04 20.02
C ARG A 847 -47.51 20.06 19.80
N ASN A 848 -46.58 20.15 20.75
CA ASN A 848 -45.36 20.92 20.57
C ASN A 848 -44.33 20.08 19.83
N VAL A 849 -43.87 20.58 18.69
CA VAL A 849 -42.84 19.99 17.84
C VAL A 849 -41.54 20.74 18.09
N GLY A 850 -40.47 20.02 18.41
CA GLY A 850 -39.16 20.61 18.64
C GLY A 850 -38.47 21.03 17.33
N PRO A 851 -37.38 21.82 17.40
CA PRO A 851 -36.66 22.27 16.21
C PRO A 851 -35.84 21.13 15.60
N LEU A 852 -35.75 21.10 14.27
CA LEU A 852 -34.99 20.11 13.51
C LEU A 852 -33.97 20.80 12.60
N SER A 853 -32.70 20.41 12.69
CA SER A 853 -31.60 20.94 11.87
C SER A 853 -30.72 19.84 11.28
N VAL A 854 -30.16 20.06 10.09
CA VAL A 854 -29.35 19.08 9.36
C VAL A 854 -28.00 19.65 8.91
N MET A 855 -26.97 18.82 8.96
CA MET A 855 -25.69 19.05 8.30
C MET A 855 -25.36 17.85 7.41
N SER A 856 -24.85 18.09 6.21
CA SER A 856 -24.46 17.08 5.23
C SER A 856 -23.32 17.60 4.37
N LEU A 857 -22.50 16.70 3.81
CA LEU A 857 -21.57 17.06 2.75
C LEU A 857 -22.30 17.60 1.50
N GLY A 858 -23.55 17.18 1.24
CA GLY A 858 -24.32 17.61 0.06
C GLY A 858 -24.44 19.13 -0.08
N PHE A 859 -24.46 19.89 1.01
CA PHE A 859 -24.52 21.36 1.01
C PHE A 859 -23.19 22.07 0.68
N ILE A 860 -22.07 21.32 0.63
CA ILE A 860 -20.71 21.84 0.40
C ILE A 860 -20.23 21.54 -1.03
N LEU A 861 -20.86 20.58 -1.72
CA LEU A 861 -20.51 20.23 -3.10
C LEU A 861 -21.01 21.30 -4.09
N PRO A 862 -20.26 21.61 -5.17
CA PRO A 862 -20.69 22.61 -6.14
C PRO A 862 -21.95 22.23 -6.91
N ASN A 863 -22.07 20.96 -7.34
CA ASN A 863 -23.22 20.43 -8.06
C ASN A 863 -23.67 19.07 -7.50
N ARG A 864 -24.98 18.79 -7.63
CA ARG A 864 -25.65 17.55 -7.19
C ARG A 864 -25.08 16.25 -7.79
N GLY A 865 -24.38 16.34 -8.93
CA GLY A 865 -23.78 15.20 -9.63
C GLY A 865 -22.28 15.03 -9.42
N ASP A 866 -21.63 15.88 -8.62
CA ASP A 866 -20.17 15.86 -8.46
C ASP A 866 -19.72 14.67 -7.59
N ALA A 867 -19.14 13.65 -8.23
CA ALA A 867 -18.67 12.44 -7.55
C ALA A 867 -17.55 12.76 -6.52
N VAL A 868 -17.77 12.40 -5.25
CA VAL A 868 -16.87 12.71 -4.13
C VAL A 868 -15.67 11.74 -4.08
N ILE A 869 -14.77 11.82 -5.07
CA ILE A 869 -13.55 11.00 -5.16
C ILE A 869 -12.50 11.52 -4.17
N TRP A 870 -12.74 11.32 -2.87
CA TRP A 870 -11.86 11.76 -1.78
C TRP A 870 -11.13 10.57 -1.13
N ARG A 871 -9.79 10.67 -1.02
CA ARG A 871 -8.95 9.66 -0.33
C ARG A 871 -9.21 9.66 1.18
N GLY A 872 -9.05 8.49 1.81
CA GLY A 872 -9.37 8.23 3.23
C GLY A 872 -8.96 9.32 4.24
N PRO A 873 -7.71 9.83 4.24
CA PRO A 873 -7.30 10.89 5.17
C PRO A 873 -8.11 12.19 5.03
N LYS A 874 -8.54 12.55 3.81
CA LYS A 874 -9.41 13.71 3.59
C LYS A 874 -10.83 13.45 4.11
N LYS A 875 -11.36 12.23 3.91
CA LYS A 875 -12.66 11.82 4.45
C LYS A 875 -12.67 11.91 5.99
N THR A 876 -11.66 11.33 6.63
CA THR A 876 -11.43 11.37 8.09
C THR A 876 -11.32 12.80 8.63
N ALA A 877 -10.58 13.68 7.94
CA ALA A 877 -10.47 15.08 8.31
C ALA A 877 -11.83 15.82 8.22
N MET A 878 -12.67 15.49 7.24
CA MET A 878 -13.99 16.11 7.07
C MET A 878 -15.00 15.61 8.12
N VAL A 879 -14.98 14.32 8.47
CA VAL A 879 -15.79 13.79 9.60
C VAL A 879 -15.40 14.50 10.90
N ARG A 880 -14.09 14.64 11.18
CA ARG A 880 -13.60 15.41 12.33
C ARG A 880 -14.06 16.87 12.31
N GLN A 881 -13.95 17.56 11.16
CA GLN A 881 -14.41 18.94 11.02
C GLN A 881 -15.93 19.10 11.22
N PHE A 882 -16.75 18.13 10.80
CA PHE A 882 -18.19 18.16 11.06
C PHE A 882 -18.52 17.98 12.54
N LEU A 883 -17.79 17.13 13.27
CA LEU A 883 -17.97 16.99 14.72
C LEU A 883 -17.47 18.22 15.49
N SER A 884 -16.29 18.74 15.14
CA SER A 884 -15.63 19.81 15.89
C SER A 884 -16.13 21.22 15.58
N SER A 885 -16.74 21.43 14.40
CA SER A 885 -16.93 22.77 13.84
C SER A 885 -18.32 23.00 13.21
N VAL A 886 -19.30 22.14 13.50
CA VAL A 886 -20.72 22.47 13.31
C VAL A 886 -21.25 23.12 14.59
N LEU A 887 -21.89 24.27 14.45
CA LEU A 887 -22.50 25.01 15.55
C LEU A 887 -23.93 24.50 15.77
N TRP A 888 -24.05 23.35 16.44
CA TRP A 888 -25.35 22.81 16.84
C TRP A 888 -26.08 23.77 17.79
N PRO A 889 -27.43 23.87 17.72
CA PRO A 889 -28.21 24.67 18.65
C PRO A 889 -27.92 24.31 20.12
N PRO A 890 -27.80 25.29 21.04
CA PRO A 890 -27.49 25.02 22.43
C PRO A 890 -28.64 24.27 23.11
N GLY A 891 -28.32 23.16 23.79
CA GLY A 891 -29.32 22.30 24.42
C GLY A 891 -30.03 21.35 23.45
N LEU A 892 -29.29 20.84 22.45
CA LEU A 892 -29.78 19.81 21.53
C LEU A 892 -30.02 18.49 22.29
N ASP A 893 -31.22 17.94 22.23
CA ASP A 893 -31.55 16.67 22.90
C ASP A 893 -30.86 15.50 22.20
N TYR A 894 -31.06 15.38 20.89
CA TYR A 894 -30.61 14.23 20.11
C TYR A 894 -29.86 14.67 18.84
N LEU A 895 -28.62 14.20 18.69
CA LEU A 895 -27.90 14.19 17.41
C LEU A 895 -27.96 12.77 16.82
N LEU A 896 -28.64 12.61 15.69
CA LEU A 896 -28.57 11.40 14.88
C LEU A 896 -27.41 11.52 13.87
N ILE A 897 -26.60 10.48 13.72
CA ILE A 897 -25.50 10.46 12.75
C ILE A 897 -25.75 9.34 11.72
N ASP A 898 -25.93 9.74 10.45
CA ASP A 898 -26.11 8.82 9.32
C ASP A 898 -24.74 8.37 8.80
N THR A 899 -24.31 7.16 9.19
CA THR A 899 -22.96 6.64 8.87
C THR A 899 -22.88 6.05 7.46
N PRO A 900 -21.70 5.89 6.83
CA PRO A 900 -21.55 5.08 5.62
C PRO A 900 -21.97 3.61 5.84
N PRO A 901 -22.33 2.84 4.79
CA PRO A 901 -22.69 1.43 4.94
C PRO A 901 -21.48 0.50 5.11
N GLY A 902 -21.57 -0.41 6.06
CA GLY A 902 -20.58 -1.44 6.40
C GLY A 902 -19.41 -0.91 7.22
N THR A 903 -18.67 -1.83 7.85
CA THR A 903 -17.58 -1.56 8.80
C THR A 903 -16.33 -0.93 8.14
N SER A 904 -16.41 0.33 7.72
CA SER A 904 -15.31 1.06 7.08
C SER A 904 -14.42 1.84 8.08
N ASP A 905 -13.24 2.26 7.64
CA ASP A 905 -12.32 3.13 8.41
C ASP A 905 -12.99 4.44 8.87
N GLU A 906 -14.09 4.85 8.22
CA GLU A 906 -14.87 6.04 8.56
C GLU A 906 -15.64 5.83 9.87
N HIS A 907 -16.10 4.60 10.16
CA HIS A 907 -16.75 4.23 11.43
C HIS A 907 -15.75 4.27 12.59
N ILE A 908 -14.56 3.71 12.38
CA ILE A 908 -13.48 3.72 13.38
C ILE A 908 -13.04 5.16 13.65
N SER A 909 -12.83 5.94 12.58
CA SER A 909 -12.50 7.36 12.67
C SER A 909 -13.55 8.18 13.42
N LEU A 910 -14.83 7.92 13.16
CA LEU A 910 -15.97 8.55 13.81
C LEU A 910 -16.03 8.21 15.29
N LEU A 911 -15.99 6.92 15.64
CA LEU A 911 -16.04 6.46 17.02
C LEU A 911 -14.81 6.89 17.82
N GLU A 912 -13.61 6.85 17.24
CA GLU A 912 -12.42 7.41 17.87
C GLU A 912 -12.56 8.88 18.22
N THR A 913 -13.15 9.68 17.32
CA THR A 913 -13.34 11.12 17.58
C THR A 913 -14.44 11.35 18.60
N LEU A 914 -15.59 10.68 18.47
CA LEU A 914 -16.68 10.74 19.46
C LEU A 914 -16.21 10.30 20.85
N LEU A 915 -15.47 9.20 20.99
CA LEU A 915 -14.97 8.71 22.28
C LEU A 915 -13.89 9.61 22.90
N LYS A 916 -13.15 10.39 22.09
CA LYS A 916 -12.19 11.39 22.58
C LYS A 916 -12.89 12.67 23.03
N ASP A 917 -13.86 13.14 22.26
CA ASP A 917 -14.58 14.40 22.54
C ASP A 917 -15.64 14.22 23.65
N THR A 918 -16.32 13.08 23.70
CA THR A 918 -17.27 12.70 24.78
C THR A 918 -16.58 12.11 26.02
N ALA A 919 -15.24 12.07 26.08
CA ALA A 919 -14.50 11.50 27.23
C ALA A 919 -14.82 12.18 28.58
N ALA A 920 -15.32 13.43 28.55
CA ALA A 920 -15.79 14.15 29.74
C ALA A 920 -17.22 13.77 30.18
N ASN A 921 -18.02 13.17 29.29
CA ASN A 921 -19.36 12.66 29.58
C ASN A 921 -19.65 11.37 28.77
N PRO A 922 -19.22 10.19 29.26
CA PRO A 922 -19.46 8.91 28.58
C PRO A 922 -20.93 8.57 28.35
N SER A 923 -21.87 9.20 29.09
CA SER A 923 -23.31 8.98 28.92
C SER A 923 -23.94 9.75 27.73
N GLN A 924 -23.12 10.57 27.05
CA GLN A 924 -23.50 11.36 25.89
C GLN A 924 -23.59 10.53 24.61
N LEU A 925 -22.67 9.56 24.41
CA LEU A 925 -22.78 8.59 23.33
C LEU A 925 -23.79 7.50 23.73
N ALA A 926 -25.02 7.65 23.25
CA ALA A 926 -26.15 6.85 23.71
C ALA A 926 -26.12 5.41 23.16
N GLY A 927 -25.63 5.24 21.93
CA GLY A 927 -25.47 3.94 21.26
C GLY A 927 -25.76 3.99 19.77
N ALA A 928 -26.04 2.82 19.18
CA ALA A 928 -26.36 2.65 17.77
C ALA A 928 -27.71 1.99 17.52
N VAL A 929 -28.45 2.49 16.53
CA VAL A 929 -29.59 1.81 15.89
C VAL A 929 -29.07 1.17 14.60
N VAL A 930 -29.35 -0.12 14.40
CA VAL A 930 -28.79 -0.89 13.27
C VAL A 930 -29.89 -1.27 12.28
N VAL A 931 -29.76 -0.83 11.04
CA VAL A 931 -30.76 -1.02 9.97
C VAL A 931 -30.40 -2.23 9.10
N THR A 932 -31.37 -3.10 8.88
CA THR A 932 -31.28 -4.26 7.95
C THR A 932 -32.52 -4.34 7.06
N THR A 933 -32.53 -5.27 6.10
CA THR A 933 -33.76 -5.77 5.46
C THR A 933 -33.92 -7.28 5.73
N PRO A 934 -35.11 -7.88 5.55
CA PRO A 934 -35.36 -9.30 5.84
C PRO A 934 -34.57 -10.32 5.01
N GLN A 935 -33.75 -9.86 4.05
CA GLN A 935 -33.00 -10.69 3.12
C GLN A 935 -31.79 -11.32 3.82
N ALA A 936 -31.58 -12.63 3.65
CA ALA A 936 -30.46 -13.37 4.27
C ALA A 936 -29.08 -12.72 4.06
N ILE A 937 -28.84 -12.13 2.88
CA ILE A 937 -27.60 -11.39 2.57
C ILE A 937 -27.44 -10.16 3.48
N SER A 938 -28.51 -9.36 3.66
CA SER A 938 -28.51 -8.20 4.58
C SER A 938 -28.19 -8.62 6.01
N ILE A 939 -28.77 -9.72 6.45
CA ILE A 939 -28.57 -10.30 7.79
C ILE A 939 -27.12 -10.73 7.95
N SER A 940 -26.51 -11.39 6.95
CA SER A 940 -25.11 -11.81 7.02
C SER A 940 -24.09 -10.65 7.08
N ASP A 941 -24.44 -9.49 6.53
CA ASP A 941 -23.61 -8.27 6.66
C ASP A 941 -23.87 -7.56 7.99
N VAL A 942 -25.12 -7.45 8.44
CA VAL A 942 -25.46 -6.83 9.74
C VAL A 942 -24.95 -7.64 10.93
N LYS A 943 -24.77 -8.97 10.80
CA LYS A 943 -24.03 -9.77 11.79
C LYS A 943 -22.56 -9.34 11.95
N LYS A 944 -21.94 -8.74 10.93
CA LYS A 944 -20.60 -8.13 11.03
C LYS A 944 -20.67 -6.78 11.75
N GLU A 945 -21.71 -6.00 11.47
CA GLU A 945 -21.98 -4.71 12.10
C GLU A 945 -22.21 -4.82 13.62
N LEU A 946 -22.99 -5.82 14.05
CA LEU A 946 -23.23 -6.13 15.48
C LEU A 946 -21.94 -6.62 16.17
N ASN A 947 -21.16 -7.46 15.49
CA ASN A 947 -19.83 -7.86 15.96
C ASN A 947 -18.87 -6.66 16.09
N PHE A 948 -18.92 -5.70 15.16
CA PHE A 948 -18.14 -4.46 15.22
C PHE A 948 -18.55 -3.62 16.43
N CYS A 949 -19.84 -3.33 16.61
CA CYS A 949 -20.36 -2.61 17.79
C CYS A 949 -19.88 -3.25 19.10
N THR A 950 -19.96 -4.58 19.20
CA THR A 950 -19.51 -5.35 20.36
C THR A 950 -18.00 -5.19 20.60
N LYS A 951 -17.17 -5.28 19.55
CA LYS A 951 -15.70 -5.14 19.64
C LYS A 951 -15.25 -3.73 20.05
N VAL A 952 -15.99 -2.69 19.68
CA VAL A 952 -15.66 -1.29 20.00
C VAL A 952 -16.37 -0.74 21.24
N GLY A 953 -17.12 -1.59 21.97
CA GLY A 953 -17.85 -1.21 23.18
C GLY A 953 -19.09 -0.34 22.96
N LEU A 954 -19.60 -0.27 21.73
CA LEU A 954 -20.75 0.56 21.38
C LEU A 954 -22.07 -0.15 21.71
N LYS A 955 -22.85 0.40 22.64
CA LYS A 955 -24.19 -0.10 23.00
C LYS A 955 -25.09 -0.13 21.76
N VAL A 956 -25.61 -1.31 21.39
CA VAL A 956 -26.68 -1.44 20.41
C VAL A 956 -28.01 -1.13 21.10
N LEU A 957 -28.67 -0.05 20.68
CA LEU A 957 -29.99 0.37 21.15
C LEU A 957 -31.10 -0.50 20.55
N GLY A 958 -30.88 -1.00 19.33
CA GLY A 958 -31.69 -2.06 18.74
C GLY A 958 -31.59 -2.15 17.22
N VAL A 959 -32.25 -3.16 16.67
CA VAL A 959 -32.30 -3.47 15.24
C VAL A 959 -33.65 -3.06 14.63
N VAL A 960 -33.62 -2.40 13.47
CA VAL A 960 -34.79 -2.09 12.64
C VAL A 960 -34.74 -2.91 11.35
N GLU A 961 -35.81 -3.67 11.07
CA GLU A 961 -35.96 -4.44 9.83
C GLU A 961 -36.78 -3.62 8.81
N ASN A 962 -36.10 -2.89 7.93
CA ASN A 962 -36.73 -2.06 6.90
C ASN A 962 -37.16 -2.88 5.68
N MET A 963 -38.11 -2.36 4.90
CA MET A 963 -38.70 -3.01 3.72
C MET A 963 -39.37 -4.37 4.04
N ALA A 964 -39.85 -4.53 5.26
CA ALA A 964 -40.42 -5.75 5.84
C ALA A 964 -41.94 -5.85 5.63
N GLY A 965 -42.35 -5.65 4.38
CA GLY A 965 -43.74 -5.55 3.94
C GLY A 965 -43.91 -4.47 2.86
N PHE A 966 -45.11 -4.32 2.33
CA PHE A 966 -45.53 -3.29 1.38
C PHE A 966 -46.98 -2.92 1.66
N VAL A 967 -47.24 -1.66 1.98
CA VAL A 967 -48.59 -1.12 2.18
C VAL A 967 -49.19 -0.81 0.81
N CYS A 968 -50.26 -1.51 0.43
CA CYS A 968 -50.93 -1.26 -0.84
C CYS A 968 -51.68 0.09 -0.82
N PRO A 969 -51.39 1.07 -1.70
CA PRO A 969 -52.08 2.36 -1.68
C PRO A 969 -53.57 2.28 -2.07
N SER A 970 -54.04 1.15 -2.61
CA SER A 970 -55.43 0.97 -3.05
C SER A 970 -56.33 0.24 -2.04
N CYS A 971 -55.77 -0.52 -1.08
CA CYS A 971 -56.54 -1.27 -0.08
C CYS A 971 -55.92 -1.27 1.33
N SER A 972 -54.75 -0.66 1.50
CA SER A 972 -53.95 -0.59 2.73
C SER A 972 -53.53 -1.93 3.35
N GLU A 973 -53.73 -3.05 2.66
CA GLU A 973 -53.21 -4.34 3.08
C GLU A 973 -51.67 -4.34 3.05
N CYS A 974 -51.04 -4.80 4.13
CA CYS A 974 -49.58 -4.91 4.23
C CYS A 974 -49.11 -6.30 3.77
N THR A 975 -48.60 -6.39 2.55
CA THR A 975 -48.18 -7.65 1.90
C THR A 975 -46.66 -7.87 1.98
N ASN A 976 -46.21 -9.09 2.23
CA ASN A 976 -44.78 -9.39 2.37
C ASN A 976 -44.14 -9.63 0.99
N VAL A 977 -43.63 -8.56 0.37
CA VAL A 977 -42.91 -8.59 -0.94
C VAL A 977 -41.54 -9.27 -0.83
N PHE A 978 -40.93 -9.24 0.36
CA PHE A 978 -39.74 -10.02 0.72
C PHE A 978 -40.08 -11.01 1.84
N SER A 979 -39.09 -11.75 2.33
CA SER A 979 -39.15 -12.45 3.64
C SER A 979 -39.50 -11.48 4.79
N LYS A 980 -39.74 -12.00 5.99
CA LYS A 980 -40.01 -11.20 7.20
C LYS A 980 -39.44 -11.88 8.45
N GLY A 981 -39.05 -11.10 9.47
CA GLY A 981 -38.63 -11.61 10.78
C GLY A 981 -37.19 -12.14 10.83
N GLY A 982 -36.43 -12.04 9.74
CA GLY A 982 -35.02 -12.41 9.73
C GLY A 982 -34.15 -11.45 10.56
N GLY A 983 -34.54 -10.18 10.62
CA GLY A 983 -33.98 -9.19 11.54
C GLY A 983 -34.31 -9.48 13.00
N GLU A 984 -35.52 -9.96 13.29
CA GLU A 984 -35.97 -10.32 14.65
C GLU A 984 -35.23 -11.55 15.19
N ILE A 985 -35.06 -12.59 14.36
CA ILE A 985 -34.26 -13.78 14.70
C ILE A 985 -32.81 -13.38 14.96
N MET A 986 -32.20 -12.56 14.09
CA MET A 986 -30.83 -12.05 14.30
C MET A 986 -30.69 -11.22 15.59
N ALA A 987 -31.68 -10.40 15.93
CA ALA A 987 -31.65 -9.62 17.16
C ALA A 987 -31.66 -10.54 18.41
N LYS A 988 -32.47 -11.61 18.37
CA LYS A 988 -32.49 -12.66 19.40
C LYS A 988 -31.18 -13.45 19.46
N ASP A 989 -30.62 -13.86 18.32
CA ASP A 989 -29.31 -14.55 18.23
C ASP A 989 -28.19 -13.76 18.94
N TYR A 990 -28.22 -12.42 18.83
CA TYR A 990 -27.20 -11.51 19.34
C TYR A 990 -27.54 -10.89 20.71
N ASN A 991 -28.69 -11.25 21.30
CA ASN A 991 -29.21 -10.66 22.54
C ASN A 991 -29.26 -9.11 22.52
N VAL A 992 -29.71 -8.54 21.39
CA VAL A 992 -29.94 -7.10 21.20
C VAL A 992 -31.43 -6.79 21.00
N PRO A 993 -31.93 -5.59 21.35
CA PRO A 993 -33.34 -5.25 21.18
C PRO A 993 -33.77 -5.29 19.71
N PHE A 994 -34.98 -5.77 19.44
CA PHE A 994 -35.64 -5.63 18.15
C PHE A 994 -36.70 -4.53 18.24
N LEU A 995 -36.50 -3.44 17.50
CA LEU A 995 -37.35 -2.24 17.60
C LEU A 995 -38.60 -2.36 16.72
N GLY A 996 -38.50 -3.05 15.58
CA GLY A 996 -39.65 -3.37 14.73
C GLY A 996 -39.31 -3.63 13.26
N SER A 997 -40.33 -4.10 12.54
CA SER A 997 -40.35 -4.26 11.08
C SER A 997 -41.09 -3.06 10.44
N ILE A 998 -40.43 -2.33 9.53
CA ILE A 998 -41.00 -1.20 8.78
C ILE A 998 -41.33 -1.66 7.35
N PRO A 999 -42.59 -1.54 6.89
CA PRO A 999 -42.96 -1.86 5.51
C PRO A 999 -42.58 -0.74 4.54
N ILE A 1000 -42.57 -1.06 3.24
CA ILE A 1000 -42.50 -0.07 2.16
C ILE A 1000 -43.87 0.64 2.08
N ASP A 1001 -43.87 1.97 2.17
CA ASP A 1001 -45.04 2.81 1.89
C ASP A 1001 -44.76 3.75 0.70
N PRO A 1002 -45.44 3.59 -0.44
CA PRO A 1002 -45.31 4.51 -1.57
C PRO A 1002 -45.67 5.96 -1.24
N ALA A 1003 -46.65 6.21 -0.36
CA ALA A 1003 -47.08 7.56 -0.02
C ALA A 1003 -45.99 8.35 0.74
N PHE A 1004 -45.14 7.66 1.52
CA PHE A 1004 -43.94 8.28 2.08
C PHE A 1004 -42.97 8.75 0.99
N VAL A 1005 -42.78 7.97 -0.09
CA VAL A 1005 -41.91 8.38 -1.21
C VAL A 1005 -42.48 9.62 -1.93
N MET A 1006 -43.79 9.67 -2.15
CA MET A 1006 -44.47 10.84 -2.74
C MET A 1006 -44.36 12.08 -1.84
N LEU A 1007 -44.43 11.92 -0.52
CA LEU A 1007 -44.22 12.99 0.44
C LEU A 1007 -42.79 13.57 0.37
N ILE A 1008 -41.78 12.72 0.20
CA ILE A 1008 -40.38 13.16 0.13
C ILE A 1008 -40.05 13.82 -1.22
N GLU A 1009 -40.45 13.21 -2.34
CA GLU A 1009 -40.07 13.69 -3.68
C GLU A 1009 -40.95 14.86 -4.15
N GLU A 1010 -42.27 14.76 -4.01
CA GLU A 1010 -43.24 15.75 -4.51
C GLU A 1010 -43.69 16.73 -3.43
N GLY A 1011 -43.60 16.36 -2.15
CA GLY A 1011 -44.12 17.17 -1.03
C GLY A 1011 -45.63 17.01 -0.80
N LYS A 1012 -46.24 15.97 -1.38
CA LYS A 1012 -47.68 15.67 -1.28
C LYS A 1012 -48.03 15.02 0.07
N ARG A 1013 -49.12 15.44 0.71
CA ARG A 1013 -49.62 14.81 1.95
C ARG A 1013 -50.05 13.36 1.67
N PRO A 1014 -49.65 12.37 2.50
CA PRO A 1014 -50.16 11.00 2.41
C PRO A 1014 -51.68 10.93 2.56
N THR A 1015 -52.32 10.00 1.87
CA THR A 1015 -53.77 9.74 1.95
C THR A 1015 -54.03 8.24 1.83
N TYR A 1016 -55.02 7.71 2.55
CA TYR A 1016 -55.29 6.27 2.61
C TYR A 1016 -56.80 5.96 2.63
N PRO A 1017 -57.25 4.86 1.99
CA PRO A 1017 -58.65 4.43 1.98
C PRO A 1017 -59.32 4.27 3.36
N LYS A 1018 -60.65 4.47 3.40
CA LYS A 1018 -61.50 4.28 4.59
C LYS A 1018 -61.31 2.89 5.21
N GLY A 1019 -60.99 2.85 6.52
CA GLY A 1019 -60.71 1.63 7.28
C GLY A 1019 -59.22 1.23 7.37
N THR A 1020 -58.29 2.11 6.97
CA THR A 1020 -56.85 1.88 7.12
C THR A 1020 -56.43 1.99 8.59
N VAL A 1021 -56.17 0.88 9.28
CA VAL A 1021 -55.76 0.89 10.70
C VAL A 1021 -54.33 0.38 10.90
N ILE A 1022 -53.45 1.22 11.45
CA ILE A 1022 -52.05 0.89 11.76
C ILE A 1022 -51.78 1.02 13.26
N GLN A 1023 -51.36 -0.08 13.89
CA GLN A 1023 -51.19 -0.20 15.36
C GLN A 1023 -52.40 0.28 16.20
N GLY A 1024 -53.60 0.25 15.62
CA GLY A 1024 -54.84 0.69 16.27
C GLY A 1024 -55.23 2.15 16.00
N ASN A 1025 -54.40 2.92 15.29
CA ASN A 1025 -54.75 4.26 14.81
C ASN A 1025 -55.42 4.15 13.43
N ASP A 1026 -56.55 4.84 13.24
CA ASP A 1026 -57.17 5.01 11.92
C ASP A 1026 -56.41 6.10 11.15
N MET A 1027 -55.85 5.74 9.99
CA MET A 1027 -55.10 6.63 9.10
C MET A 1027 -55.93 7.03 7.87
N SER A 1028 -57.22 6.74 7.85
CA SER A 1028 -58.05 6.95 6.66
C SER A 1028 -58.51 8.39 6.49
N THR A 1029 -58.38 8.89 5.27
CA THR A 1029 -58.71 10.28 4.94
C THR A 1029 -60.19 10.43 4.59
N THR A 1030 -60.90 11.29 5.32
CA THR A 1030 -62.29 11.64 5.00
C THR A 1030 -62.34 12.54 3.76
N GLU A 1031 -62.72 11.96 2.62
CA GLU A 1031 -63.09 12.70 1.42
C GLU A 1031 -64.15 13.76 1.75
N THR A 1032 -63.86 15.03 1.49
CA THR A 1032 -64.87 16.09 1.34
C THR A 1032 -65.39 16.08 -0.09
N ASP A 1033 -66.70 15.90 -0.27
CA ASP A 1033 -67.33 15.79 -1.59
C ASP A 1033 -67.01 16.96 -2.53
N GLY A 1034 -66.51 16.69 -3.75
CA GLY A 1034 -66.27 17.73 -4.75
C GLY A 1034 -65.50 17.27 -6.00
N HIS A 1035 -66.25 16.91 -7.05
CA HIS A 1035 -65.80 16.80 -8.45
C HIS A 1035 -64.60 15.88 -8.76
N ALA A 1036 -64.91 14.61 -9.06
CA ALA A 1036 -64.08 13.78 -9.92
C ALA A 1036 -64.52 13.94 -11.39
N GLU A 1037 -63.93 14.90 -12.13
CA GLU A 1037 -64.06 14.98 -13.60
C GLU A 1037 -62.88 15.75 -14.25
N GLU A 1038 -62.47 15.29 -15.43
CA GLU A 1038 -61.52 15.86 -16.42
C GLU A 1038 -60.42 16.87 -16.02
N ALA A 1039 -59.14 16.45 -16.04
CA ALA A 1039 -58.00 17.35 -16.24
C ALA A 1039 -56.77 16.66 -16.88
N SER A 1040 -56.79 16.40 -18.19
CA SER A 1040 -55.59 15.98 -18.93
C SER A 1040 -54.77 17.21 -19.39
N ARG A 1041 -53.94 17.77 -18.50
CA ARG A 1041 -52.99 18.86 -18.82
C ARG A 1041 -51.75 18.81 -17.93
N GLU A 1042 -50.64 19.25 -18.48
CA GLU A 1042 -49.39 19.50 -17.75
C GLU A 1042 -49.53 20.83 -16.97
N GLU A 1043 -49.94 20.76 -15.70
CA GLU A 1043 -49.88 21.89 -14.78
C GLU A 1043 -48.74 21.71 -13.77
N GLU A 1044 -48.09 22.82 -13.40
CA GLU A 1044 -46.98 22.83 -12.45
C GLU A 1044 -47.41 22.29 -11.08
N ALA A 1045 -46.70 21.27 -10.58
CA ALA A 1045 -46.95 20.68 -9.27
C ALA A 1045 -46.65 21.66 -8.12
N LYS A 1046 -47.62 22.55 -7.84
CA LYS A 1046 -47.61 23.44 -6.68
C LYS A 1046 -47.68 22.59 -5.41
N LYS A 1047 -46.53 22.44 -4.74
CA LYS A 1047 -46.42 21.81 -3.43
C LYS A 1047 -47.50 22.36 -2.50
N GLU A 1048 -48.29 21.47 -1.90
CA GLU A 1048 -49.30 21.86 -0.92
C GLU A 1048 -48.66 22.67 0.23
N PRO A 1049 -49.33 23.69 0.78
CA PRO A 1049 -48.84 24.38 1.96
C PRO A 1049 -48.77 23.41 3.16
N GLY A 1050 -47.73 23.55 3.98
CA GLY A 1050 -47.50 22.72 5.16
C GLY A 1050 -46.07 22.18 5.25
N ALA A 1051 -45.53 22.12 6.46
CA ALA A 1051 -44.18 21.62 6.72
C ALA A 1051 -44.09 20.09 6.52
N LEU A 1052 -42.89 19.58 6.22
CA LEU A 1052 -42.65 18.14 6.06
C LEU A 1052 -43.06 17.34 7.31
N VAL A 1053 -42.74 17.85 8.50
CA VAL A 1053 -43.06 17.21 9.78
C VAL A 1053 -44.56 17.17 10.08
N ASP A 1054 -45.34 18.11 9.56
CA ASP A 1054 -46.80 18.15 9.69
C ASP A 1054 -47.45 17.07 8.80
N LYS A 1055 -47.11 17.08 7.51
CA LYS A 1055 -47.56 16.05 6.53
C LYS A 1055 -47.06 14.63 6.84
N TYR A 1056 -45.99 14.49 7.63
CA TYR A 1056 -45.52 13.19 8.08
C TYR A 1056 -46.45 12.56 9.14
N THR A 1057 -47.25 13.35 9.86
CA THR A 1057 -48.19 12.80 10.87
C THR A 1057 -49.29 11.94 10.24
N ASP A 1058 -49.71 12.25 9.01
CA ASP A 1058 -50.68 11.45 8.25
C ASP A 1058 -50.07 10.16 7.66
N CYS A 1059 -48.74 9.99 7.67
CA CYS A 1059 -48.08 8.85 7.05
C CYS A 1059 -48.32 7.56 7.84
N SER A 1060 -48.67 6.46 7.15
CA SER A 1060 -48.89 5.14 7.77
C SER A 1060 -47.68 4.62 8.57
N LEU A 1061 -46.48 5.13 8.27
CA LEU A 1061 -45.24 4.79 8.97
C LEU A 1061 -45.08 5.54 10.31
N TYR A 1062 -45.68 6.73 10.48
CA TYR A 1062 -45.47 7.56 11.68
C TYR A 1062 -45.84 6.83 12.99
N PRO A 1063 -46.99 6.12 13.12
CA PRO A 1063 -47.29 5.32 14.31
C PRO A 1063 -46.20 4.28 14.65
N LEU A 1064 -45.61 3.64 13.63
CA LEU A 1064 -44.54 2.66 13.82
C LEU A 1064 -43.27 3.33 14.38
N PHE A 1065 -42.90 4.48 13.83
CA PHE A 1065 -41.73 5.24 14.29
C PHE A 1065 -41.95 5.91 15.65
N ASP A 1066 -43.15 6.36 15.98
CA ASP A 1066 -43.51 6.89 17.30
C ASP A 1066 -43.31 5.82 18.39
N SER A 1067 -43.72 4.57 18.11
CA SER A 1067 -43.45 3.40 18.96
C SER A 1067 -41.95 3.08 19.05
N ILE A 1068 -41.22 3.06 17.94
CA ILE A 1068 -39.77 2.81 17.91
C ILE A 1068 -39.01 3.87 18.71
N VAL A 1069 -39.32 5.16 18.51
CA VAL A 1069 -38.67 6.25 19.22
C VAL A 1069 -38.93 6.16 20.72
N LYS A 1070 -40.15 5.83 21.16
CA LYS A 1070 -40.44 5.60 22.60
C LYS A 1070 -39.58 4.49 23.20
N GLN A 1071 -39.37 3.38 22.48
CA GLN A 1071 -38.47 2.31 22.92
C GLN A 1071 -37.00 2.76 22.96
N VAL A 1072 -36.55 3.51 21.95
CA VAL A 1072 -35.18 4.04 21.88
C VAL A 1072 -34.93 5.04 23.01
N VAL A 1073 -35.82 6.03 23.23
CA VAL A 1073 -35.71 7.02 24.31
C VAL A 1073 -35.67 6.34 25.68
N ALA A 1074 -36.58 5.41 25.97
CA ALA A 1074 -36.55 4.64 27.22
C ALA A 1074 -35.19 3.91 27.39
N THR A 1075 -34.71 3.23 26.35
CA THR A 1075 -33.42 2.52 26.35
C THR A 1075 -32.20 3.46 26.52
N ILE A 1076 -32.35 4.76 26.27
CA ILE A 1076 -31.31 5.79 26.43
C ILE A 1076 -31.37 6.46 27.82
N GLU A 1077 -32.55 6.54 28.43
CA GLU A 1077 -32.80 7.22 29.71
C GLU A 1077 -32.63 6.32 30.93
N GLY A 1078 -33.00 5.03 30.87
CA GLY A 1078 -32.72 4.04 31.92
C GLY A 1078 -33.79 2.98 32.13
#